data_AF-A0A8D1D059-F1
#
_entry.id   AF-A0A8D1D059-F1
#
_cell.length_a   1.000
_cell.length_b   1.000
_cell.length_c   1.000
_cell.angle_alpha   90.00
_cell.angle_beta   90.00
_cell.angle_gamma   90.00
#
_symmetry.space_group_name_H-M   'P 1'
#
loop_
_entity.id
_entity.type
_entity.pdbx_description
1 polymer ?
#
loop_
_entity_poly.entity_id
_entity_poly.type
_entity_poly.pdbx_seq_one_letter_code
_entity_poly.pdbx_strand_id
1 'polypeptide(L)'
;CSGYDVIFLIIEQQRFKNLKTEAKMKYSHLVDATLREQDNAVQNMHKKVEKLEAEHMDCSDLLRRQTSELEFSTQREERLRKEFEATTLRVRKLEESIEAERAAHLESKFNSEIIQLRIRDLEGALQVEKASQAEAVADLEMIKNEFKEVENAYEREKHNAQESFAKLNVLEREYFSKNKKLNEEIEEQKKVIIDLSKRLQYNEKSCSELQEELVMAKKHQAFLVETCENNVKELESILDSFTVSGQWTSGIHKDKDKPPSFSVVLETLRRTLTDYQKKLEDASNELSSINNAKEKASSELDSTKQKIESHTRNIKDLQDKLADVNKELSHLRTKCADREALISTLKVELQNVLHCWEKEKVRAAQSESELQKLSQTFRKDSEEKLTFLHTLYQHLIAGSVLIKQPEGMLDKFSWSELCAVLQENVDALIVDLNRANEKISHLEYICKNKSDTMRELQQTQEDTFNKVAEQIKAQESCWHKQKKELELQYSELLLEVQKRAQKFQEIAEKNMEKLTRIEKSHEQLVLENSHFKNLLLQTKREQTSLLAACALMAGALYPLYSRSCALSTQRDFLQEQVNTFELFKLEVRTLAQALSTVEEKKQEEAKMKKKPFKGLIRVFRKGVIAILAANRLKHLGQSCASLFTWMENFKEGIGMLVCTGEPKDKHKFPKHQKEQLRCLHALSWLTSSDLLAAIVTSMAELQEAISKTDPNSRICGHLLIGAAKNSFAKLMDKISLAMDSMPLHSNRSITYVEKDSLVQRLARGLHKVNTLALKYGLCGHVPILKSTASLQKQIFGFTQRLHAAEVERRSLRLEVAEFKRNVNEMKKELDKAQGLQMQLNEFKQSKLITHEKFESACEELNNALLREQQAQMLLNEQAQQLQELNYRLELHSSEEADKNQTLGEAVKSLSEAKMELRRKDQSLRQLNRHLTQLEQDKRRLEENIHDAESALRMAAKDKEYVANHMRTVENMLHKVRDQISLSRTAASRNDFTLQLPRLHLETFAMEGLKGGPEVVACQAMIKSFMDVYQLASTRIATLEKEMTSHRSHIATLKSELHTACLRENESLPSVSPTVYFLL
;
A
#
# COMPACT_ATOMS: atom_id res chain seq x y z
N CYS A 1 94.39 229.24 50.62
CA CYS A 1 93.83 228.15 51.46
C CYS A 1 92.41 227.90 51.00
N SER A 2 92.26 227.05 49.98
CA SER A 2 91.07 227.00 49.12
C SER A 2 91.08 225.67 48.36
N GLY A 3 89.90 225.11 48.09
CA GLY A 3 89.64 223.71 47.72
C GLY A 3 90.72 222.95 46.93
N TYR A 4 91.21 221.85 47.53
CA TYR A 4 92.08 220.86 46.90
C TYR A 4 91.72 219.38 47.19
N ASP A 5 90.56 219.10 47.81
CA ASP A 5 90.10 217.73 48.12
C ASP A 5 89.69 216.90 46.89
N VAL A 6 89.45 217.54 45.73
CA VAL A 6 88.69 216.93 44.63
C VAL A 6 89.53 216.02 43.72
N ILE A 7 90.83 216.27 43.55
CA ILE A 7 91.65 215.59 42.52
C ILE A 7 92.08 214.18 42.95
N PHE A 8 92.36 213.95 44.24
CA PHE A 8 92.91 212.67 44.70
C PHE A 8 91.93 211.48 44.50
N LEU A 9 90.62 211.75 44.57
CA LEU A 9 89.55 210.78 44.33
C LEU A 9 89.49 210.24 42.88
N ILE A 10 90.08 210.95 41.91
CA ILE A 10 89.95 210.63 40.48
C ILE A 10 90.90 209.48 40.07
N ILE A 11 92.08 209.37 40.69
CA ILE A 11 93.16 208.50 40.20
C ILE A 11 92.97 207.03 40.63
N GLU A 12 92.70 206.75 41.91
CA GLU A 12 92.55 205.35 42.39
C GLU A 12 91.25 204.68 41.88
N GLN A 13 90.17 205.44 41.61
CA GLN A 13 88.98 204.89 40.95
C GLN A 13 89.29 204.27 39.57
N GLN A 14 90.30 204.79 38.86
CA GLN A 14 90.70 204.28 37.56
C GLN A 14 91.41 202.93 37.68
N ARG A 15 92.21 202.75 38.74
CA ARG A 15 92.98 201.52 39.01
C ARG A 15 92.08 200.34 39.35
N PHE A 16 91.06 200.57 40.18
CA PHE A 16 90.10 199.54 40.57
C PHE A 16 89.19 199.06 39.42
N LYS A 17 88.93 199.91 38.42
CA LYS A 17 88.15 199.54 37.22
C LYS A 17 88.88 198.55 36.30
N ASN A 18 90.20 198.69 36.15
CA ASN A 18 90.98 197.82 35.25
C ASN A 18 91.13 196.39 35.81
N LEU A 19 91.48 196.25 37.09
CA LEU A 19 91.52 194.93 37.76
C LEU A 19 90.16 194.21 37.74
N LYS A 20 89.07 194.97 37.88
CA LYS A 20 87.70 194.41 37.86
C LYS A 20 87.22 194.00 36.46
N THR A 21 87.82 194.50 35.37
CA THR A 21 87.42 194.15 33.99
C THR A 21 88.20 192.94 33.46
N GLU A 22 89.50 192.85 33.70
CA GLU A 22 90.30 191.70 33.22
C GLU A 22 89.87 190.37 33.88
N ALA A 23 89.64 190.39 35.20
CA ALA A 23 89.13 189.22 35.93
C ALA A 23 87.76 188.76 35.38
N LYS A 24 86.90 189.70 34.96
CA LYS A 24 85.58 189.40 34.42
C LYS A 24 85.63 188.71 33.06
N MET A 25 86.54 189.13 32.17
CA MET A 25 86.70 188.48 30.85
C MET A 25 87.23 187.04 30.97
N LYS A 26 88.21 186.79 31.85
CA LYS A 26 88.72 185.43 32.09
C LYS A 26 87.64 184.50 32.67
N TYR A 27 86.79 185.01 33.57
CA TYR A 27 85.67 184.23 34.11
C TYR A 27 84.58 183.95 33.05
N SER A 28 84.23 184.94 32.21
CA SER A 28 83.25 184.75 31.12
C SER A 28 83.70 183.68 30.15
N HIS A 29 84.94 183.78 29.63
CA HIS A 29 85.44 182.82 28.64
C HIS A 29 85.50 181.37 29.15
N LEU A 30 85.76 181.16 30.44
CA LEU A 30 85.76 179.83 31.05
C LEU A 30 84.33 179.24 31.16
N VAL A 31 83.35 180.08 31.50
CA VAL A 31 81.93 179.73 31.55
C VAL A 31 81.38 179.48 30.13
N ASP A 32 81.70 180.34 29.15
CA ASP A 32 81.23 180.25 27.76
C ASP A 32 81.84 179.06 26.98
N ALA A 33 82.97 178.52 27.47
CA ALA A 33 83.58 177.29 26.98
C ALA A 33 82.91 176.06 27.61
N THR A 34 82.83 176.00 28.94
CA THR A 34 82.23 174.87 29.66
C THR A 34 80.74 174.70 29.37
N LEU A 35 79.96 175.79 29.21
CA LEU A 35 78.58 175.72 28.75
C LEU A 35 78.45 175.07 27.36
N ARG A 36 79.35 175.41 26.42
CA ARG A 36 79.34 174.80 25.07
C ARG A 36 79.75 173.32 25.08
N GLU A 37 80.64 172.90 25.97
CA GLU A 37 80.94 171.48 26.13
C GLU A 37 79.75 170.72 26.73
N GLN A 38 79.05 171.30 27.72
CA GLN A 38 77.84 170.73 28.31
C GLN A 38 76.68 170.65 27.29
N ASP A 39 76.39 171.71 26.53
CA ASP A 39 75.35 171.69 25.48
C ASP A 39 75.64 170.63 24.41
N ASN A 40 76.89 170.52 23.95
CA ASN A 40 77.28 169.48 22.99
C ASN A 40 77.15 168.07 23.59
N ALA A 41 77.50 167.89 24.86
CA ALA A 41 77.31 166.62 25.56
C ALA A 41 75.83 166.26 25.72
N VAL A 42 74.98 167.23 26.08
CA VAL A 42 73.52 167.07 26.22
C VAL A 42 72.85 166.75 24.87
N GLN A 43 73.21 167.43 23.78
CA GLN A 43 72.69 167.11 22.45
C GLN A 43 73.12 165.71 21.96
N ASN A 44 74.35 165.29 22.28
CA ASN A 44 74.86 163.96 21.91
C ASN A 44 74.27 162.85 22.80
N MET A 45 73.96 163.17 24.07
CA MET A 45 73.13 162.32 24.94
C MET A 45 71.72 162.16 24.39
N HIS A 46 71.04 163.27 24.03
CA HIS A 46 69.66 163.24 23.54
C HIS A 46 69.53 162.38 22.28
N LYS A 47 70.42 162.55 21.30
CA LYS A 47 70.48 161.73 20.08
C LYS A 47 70.75 160.24 20.33
N LYS A 48 71.41 159.89 21.44
CA LYS A 48 71.56 158.50 21.86
C LYS A 48 70.30 157.96 22.53
N VAL A 49 69.60 158.77 23.32
CA VAL A 49 68.30 158.41 23.92
C VAL A 49 67.26 158.20 22.82
N GLU A 50 67.08 159.16 21.91
CA GLU A 50 66.17 159.06 20.75
C GLU A 50 66.43 157.77 19.93
N LYS A 51 67.71 157.43 19.70
CA LYS A 51 68.09 156.21 18.96
C LYS A 51 67.83 154.92 19.74
N LEU A 52 68.10 154.90 21.05
CA LEU A 52 67.82 153.75 21.92
C LEU A 52 66.31 153.56 22.14
N GLU A 53 65.53 154.64 22.20
CA GLU A 53 64.06 154.59 22.25
C GLU A 53 63.48 154.04 20.95
N ALA A 54 64.00 154.46 19.79
CA ALA A 54 63.64 153.88 18.49
C ALA A 54 63.98 152.38 18.42
N GLU A 55 65.22 152.00 18.76
CA GLU A 55 65.64 150.59 18.78
C GLU A 55 64.83 149.73 19.76
N HIS A 56 64.48 150.28 20.93
CA HIS A 56 63.62 149.62 21.91
C HIS A 56 62.17 149.46 21.41
N MET A 57 61.62 150.46 20.71
CA MET A 57 60.29 150.38 20.10
C MET A 57 60.25 149.35 18.97
N ASP A 58 61.26 149.31 18.08
CA ASP A 58 61.38 148.29 17.05
C ASP A 58 61.50 146.88 17.65
N CYS A 59 62.27 146.71 18.73
CA CYS A 59 62.36 145.44 19.46
C CYS A 59 61.04 145.05 20.14
N SER A 60 60.33 146.01 20.75
CA SER A 60 59.02 145.78 21.38
C SER A 60 57.95 145.36 20.37
N ASP A 61 57.93 146.00 19.20
CA ASP A 61 57.03 145.65 18.10
C ASP A 61 57.40 144.31 17.44
N LEU A 62 58.70 143.99 17.31
CA LEU A 62 59.16 142.68 16.84
C LEU A 62 58.76 141.55 17.82
N LEU A 63 58.98 141.75 19.12
CA LEU A 63 58.57 140.79 20.16
C LEU A 63 57.05 140.60 20.18
N ARG A 64 56.26 141.68 19.98
CA ARG A 64 54.81 141.60 19.88
C ARG A 64 54.36 140.77 18.66
N ARG A 65 54.97 140.98 17.49
CA ARG A 65 54.72 140.16 16.28
C ARG A 65 55.07 138.69 16.52
N GLN A 66 56.25 138.40 17.05
CA GLN A 66 56.68 137.03 17.38
C GLN A 66 55.76 136.35 18.41
N THR A 67 55.24 137.11 19.38
CA THR A 67 54.29 136.59 20.38
C THR A 67 52.96 136.21 19.71
N SER A 68 52.40 137.07 18.86
CA SER A 68 51.17 136.76 18.11
C SER A 68 51.35 135.64 17.07
N GLU A 69 52.55 135.50 16.49
CA GLU A 69 52.88 134.35 15.63
C GLU A 69 52.95 133.03 16.42
N LEU A 70 53.51 133.05 17.64
CA LEU A 70 53.52 131.90 18.54
C LEU A 70 52.12 131.55 19.06
N GLU A 71 51.29 132.53 19.39
CA GLU A 71 49.87 132.34 19.74
C GLU A 71 49.09 131.73 18.57
N PHE A 72 49.27 132.23 17.34
CA PHE A 72 48.64 131.64 16.16
C PHE A 72 49.16 130.22 15.87
N SER A 73 50.47 129.98 16.03
CA SER A 73 51.08 128.67 15.82
C SER A 73 50.59 127.64 16.85
N THR A 74 50.50 128.00 18.13
CA THR A 74 49.97 127.12 19.18
C THR A 74 48.48 126.85 19.01
N GLN A 75 47.67 127.86 18.67
CA GLN A 75 46.26 127.66 18.29
C GLN A 75 46.08 126.81 17.02
N ARG A 76 47.05 126.82 16.10
CA ARG A 76 47.07 125.92 14.93
C ARG A 76 47.46 124.51 15.33
N GLU A 77 48.47 124.34 16.18
CA GLU A 77 48.91 123.04 16.67
C GLU A 77 47.82 122.36 17.51
N GLU A 78 47.13 123.07 18.40
CA GLU A 78 46.07 122.50 19.22
C GLU A 78 44.86 122.06 18.37
N ARG A 79 44.55 122.79 17.28
CA ARG A 79 43.55 122.35 16.28
C ARG A 79 44.01 121.08 15.56
N LEU A 80 45.24 121.06 15.04
CA LEU A 80 45.81 119.88 14.38
C LEU A 80 45.89 118.67 15.32
N ARG A 81 46.15 118.88 16.62
CA ARG A 81 46.18 117.83 17.64
C ARG A 81 44.78 117.26 17.89
N LYS A 82 43.76 118.11 18.03
CA LYS A 82 42.35 117.68 18.14
C LYS A 82 41.87 116.97 16.87
N GLU A 83 42.30 117.41 15.69
CA GLU A 83 42.03 116.74 14.41
C GLU A 83 42.76 115.38 14.31
N PHE A 84 44.00 115.28 14.80
CA PHE A 84 44.77 114.04 14.86
C PHE A 84 44.18 113.03 15.87
N GLU A 85 43.76 113.49 17.05
CA GLU A 85 43.08 112.66 18.05
C GLU A 85 41.72 112.17 17.51
N ALA A 86 40.94 113.06 16.88
CA ALA A 86 39.66 112.71 16.27
C ALA A 86 39.82 111.73 15.08
N THR A 87 40.86 111.88 14.25
CA THR A 87 41.13 110.93 13.16
C THR A 87 41.68 109.61 13.68
N THR A 88 42.56 109.60 14.69
CA THR A 88 43.04 108.37 15.36
C THR A 88 41.89 107.61 16.02
N LEU A 89 40.92 108.30 16.61
CA LEU A 89 39.71 107.68 17.17
C LEU A 89 38.78 107.13 16.07
N ARG A 90 38.68 107.78 14.91
CA ARG A 90 37.97 107.22 13.74
C ARG A 90 38.67 105.99 13.19
N VAL A 91 40.00 105.99 13.09
CA VAL A 91 40.79 104.82 12.64
C VAL A 91 40.53 103.63 13.56
N ARG A 92 40.66 103.79 14.89
CA ARG A 92 40.34 102.71 15.83
C ARG A 92 38.91 102.18 15.71
N LYS A 93 37.92 103.06 15.56
CA LYS A 93 36.52 102.63 15.34
C LYS A 93 36.31 101.91 14.00
N LEU A 94 37.07 102.26 12.97
CA LEU A 94 37.07 101.55 11.69
C LEU A 94 37.77 100.18 11.80
N GLU A 95 38.88 100.09 12.54
CA GLU A 95 39.56 98.82 12.83
C GLU A 95 38.66 97.87 13.64
N GLU A 96 37.99 98.39 14.68
CA GLU A 96 36.98 97.68 15.47
C GLU A 96 35.80 97.21 14.60
N SER A 97 35.30 98.05 13.68
CA SER A 97 34.25 97.69 12.73
C SER A 97 34.70 96.61 11.73
N ILE A 98 35.91 96.74 11.17
CA ILE A 98 36.47 95.79 10.21
C ILE A 98 36.70 94.42 10.86
N GLU A 99 37.14 94.36 12.11
CA GLU A 99 37.33 93.08 12.81
C GLU A 99 35.99 92.45 13.23
N ALA A 100 34.99 93.25 13.60
CA ALA A 100 33.62 92.78 13.80
C ALA A 100 33.01 92.23 12.49
N GLU A 101 33.21 92.91 11.37
CA GLU A 101 32.80 92.44 10.03
C GLU A 101 33.52 91.15 9.62
N ARG A 102 34.82 91.01 9.91
CA ARG A 102 35.58 89.77 9.69
C ARG A 102 35.04 88.61 10.53
N ALA A 103 34.75 88.85 11.82
CA ALA A 103 34.18 87.84 12.70
C ALA A 103 32.80 87.39 12.19
N ALA A 104 31.91 88.34 11.88
CA ALA A 104 30.58 88.06 11.31
C ALA A 104 30.65 87.35 9.95
N HIS A 105 31.62 87.70 9.09
CA HIS A 105 31.84 87.03 7.81
C HIS A 105 32.37 85.60 8.00
N LEU A 106 33.27 85.35 8.96
CA LEU A 106 33.74 84.00 9.28
C LEU A 106 32.62 83.14 9.87
N GLU A 107 31.81 83.67 10.80
CA GLU A 107 30.63 82.99 11.33
C GLU A 107 29.60 82.69 10.24
N SER A 108 29.30 83.67 9.39
CA SER A 108 28.41 83.50 8.22
C SER A 108 28.94 82.43 7.27
N LYS A 109 30.26 82.39 7.02
CA LYS A 109 30.90 81.37 6.19
C LYS A 109 30.78 79.97 6.83
N PHE A 110 31.13 79.81 8.10
CA PHE A 110 31.00 78.52 8.78
C PHE A 110 29.55 78.03 8.81
N ASN A 111 28.59 78.93 9.08
CA ASN A 111 27.16 78.60 9.01
C ASN A 111 26.73 78.21 7.58
N SER A 112 27.27 78.85 6.53
CA SER A 112 27.04 78.45 5.14
C SER A 112 27.62 77.07 4.81
N GLU A 113 28.84 76.76 5.27
CA GLU A 113 29.46 75.44 5.09
C GLU A 113 28.69 74.33 5.84
N ILE A 114 28.22 74.60 7.06
CA ILE A 114 27.34 73.69 7.83
C ILE A 114 26.01 73.47 7.10
N ILE A 115 25.39 74.53 6.55
CA ILE A 115 24.16 74.42 5.76
C ILE A 115 24.40 73.60 4.47
N GLN A 116 25.52 73.81 3.77
CA GLN A 116 25.86 73.04 2.56
C GLN A 116 26.12 71.55 2.87
N LEU A 117 26.82 71.24 3.96
CA LEU A 117 26.96 69.87 4.45
C LEU A 117 25.60 69.26 4.78
N ARG A 118 24.73 70.00 5.47
CA ARG A 118 23.41 69.50 5.84
C ARG A 118 22.48 69.32 4.65
N ILE A 119 22.59 70.15 3.62
CA ILE A 119 21.91 69.95 2.33
C ILE A 119 22.42 68.64 1.69
N ARG A 120 23.74 68.41 1.63
CA ARG A 120 24.30 67.16 1.08
C ARG A 120 23.88 65.91 1.85
N ASP A 121 23.82 65.97 3.18
CA ASP A 121 23.29 64.89 4.01
C ASP A 121 21.83 64.57 3.64
N LEU A 122 21.00 65.62 3.49
CA LEU A 122 19.58 65.50 3.15
C LEU A 122 19.37 65.03 1.70
N GLU A 123 20.21 65.45 0.76
CA GLU A 123 20.24 64.95 -0.63
C GLU A 123 20.62 63.46 -0.67
N GLY A 124 21.63 63.06 0.12
CA GLY A 124 22.03 61.67 0.26
C GLY A 124 20.92 60.80 0.85
N ALA A 125 20.32 61.24 1.96
CA ALA A 125 19.17 60.57 2.58
C ALA A 125 17.97 60.48 1.64
N LEU A 126 17.63 61.56 0.93
CA LEU A 126 16.57 61.60 -0.08
C LEU A 126 16.84 60.66 -1.26
N GLN A 127 18.11 60.49 -1.65
CA GLN A 127 18.47 59.59 -2.75
C GLN A 127 18.44 58.11 -2.32
N VAL A 128 18.78 57.81 -1.07
CA VAL A 128 18.54 56.48 -0.47
C VAL A 128 17.05 56.20 -0.34
N GLU A 129 16.25 57.17 0.12
CA GLU A 129 14.80 57.00 0.28
C GLU A 129 14.07 56.85 -1.07
N LYS A 130 14.55 57.50 -2.13
CA LYS A 130 14.08 57.23 -3.50
C LYS A 130 14.42 55.82 -3.99
N ALA A 131 15.55 55.26 -3.55
CA ALA A 131 15.94 53.90 -3.91
C ALA A 131 15.09 52.86 -3.16
N SER A 132 14.90 53.01 -1.84
CA SER A 132 13.99 52.16 -1.05
C SER A 132 12.54 52.27 -1.52
N GLN A 133 12.08 53.48 -1.89
CA GLN A 133 10.76 53.67 -2.49
C GLN A 133 10.64 52.98 -3.86
N ALA A 134 11.67 53.02 -4.71
CA ALA A 134 11.66 52.34 -6.00
C ALA A 134 11.66 50.81 -5.86
N GLU A 135 12.42 50.28 -4.89
CA GLU A 135 12.43 48.86 -4.51
C GLU A 135 11.05 48.42 -3.99
N ALA A 136 10.47 49.15 -3.03
CA ALA A 136 9.13 48.87 -2.51
C ALA A 136 8.02 48.99 -3.57
N VAL A 137 8.16 49.87 -4.57
CA VAL A 137 7.24 49.96 -5.71
C VAL A 137 7.39 48.76 -6.66
N ALA A 138 8.62 48.26 -6.86
CA ALA A 138 8.85 47.04 -7.64
C ALA A 138 8.26 45.80 -6.94
N ASP A 139 8.45 45.67 -5.63
CA ASP A 139 7.84 44.60 -4.81
C ASP A 139 6.31 44.67 -4.82
N LEU A 140 5.72 45.87 -4.70
CA LEU A 140 4.26 46.04 -4.82
C LEU A 140 3.73 45.67 -6.21
N GLU A 141 4.47 45.95 -7.28
CA GLU A 141 4.10 45.55 -8.63
C GLU A 141 4.27 44.03 -8.85
N MET A 142 5.26 43.40 -8.22
CA MET A 142 5.41 41.92 -8.18
C MET A 142 4.19 41.27 -7.48
N ILE A 143 3.91 41.68 -6.24
CA ILE A 143 2.78 41.17 -5.43
C ILE A 143 1.44 41.36 -6.16
N LYS A 144 1.25 42.50 -6.84
CA LYS A 144 0.08 42.81 -7.67
C LYS A 144 -0.05 41.88 -8.89
N ASN A 145 1.06 41.45 -9.49
CA ASN A 145 1.06 40.44 -10.55
C ASN A 145 0.75 39.05 -10.00
N GLU A 146 1.29 38.66 -8.83
CA GLU A 146 0.95 37.41 -8.15
C GLU A 146 -0.54 37.34 -7.80
N PHE A 147 -1.13 38.40 -7.23
CA PHE A 147 -2.58 38.50 -6.99
C PHE A 147 -3.39 38.30 -8.27
N LYS A 148 -2.94 38.86 -9.39
CA LYS A 148 -3.57 38.69 -10.71
C LYS A 148 -3.44 37.27 -11.25
N GLU A 149 -2.33 36.57 -10.99
CA GLU A 149 -2.20 35.15 -11.34
C GLU A 149 -3.10 34.26 -10.47
N VAL A 150 -3.25 34.58 -9.18
CA VAL A 150 -4.18 33.92 -8.25
C VAL A 150 -5.64 34.16 -8.67
N GLU A 151 -6.01 35.37 -9.08
CA GLU A 151 -7.34 35.68 -9.62
C GLU A 151 -7.62 34.90 -10.92
N ASN A 152 -6.65 34.85 -11.84
CA ASN A 152 -6.72 34.03 -13.05
C ASN A 152 -6.75 32.51 -12.75
N ALA A 153 -6.16 32.04 -11.64
CA ALA A 153 -6.28 30.65 -11.18
C ALA A 153 -7.66 30.36 -10.57
N TYR A 154 -8.20 31.30 -9.80
CA TYR A 154 -9.53 31.21 -9.20
C TYR A 154 -10.62 31.16 -10.27
N GLU A 155 -10.62 32.06 -11.26
CA GLU A 155 -11.62 32.06 -12.33
C GLU A 155 -11.54 30.79 -13.21
N ARG A 156 -10.33 30.25 -13.44
CA ARG A 156 -10.16 28.93 -14.09
C ARG A 156 -10.76 27.80 -13.27
N GLU A 157 -10.49 27.71 -11.97
CA GLU A 157 -11.03 26.64 -11.13
C GLU A 157 -12.55 26.77 -10.92
N LYS A 158 -13.06 28.00 -10.84
CA LYS A 158 -14.50 28.32 -10.87
C LYS A 158 -15.17 27.83 -12.15
N HIS A 159 -14.53 28.01 -13.32
CA HIS A 159 -15.03 27.48 -14.58
C HIS A 159 -14.95 25.94 -14.64
N ASN A 160 -13.84 25.34 -14.19
CA ASN A 160 -13.70 23.88 -14.05
C ASN A 160 -14.79 23.28 -13.15
N ALA A 161 -15.13 23.96 -12.05
CA ALA A 161 -16.17 23.55 -11.12
C ALA A 161 -17.58 23.65 -11.74
N GLN A 162 -17.85 24.69 -12.53
CA GLN A 162 -19.11 24.81 -13.30
C GLN A 162 -19.24 23.71 -14.35
N GLU A 163 -18.16 23.40 -15.09
CA GLU A 163 -18.15 22.32 -16.08
C GLU A 163 -18.31 20.94 -15.42
N SER A 164 -17.65 20.72 -14.27
CA SER A 164 -17.77 19.50 -13.47
C SER A 164 -19.19 19.32 -12.92
N PHE A 165 -19.83 20.40 -12.46
CA PHE A 165 -21.23 20.39 -12.04
C PHE A 165 -22.19 20.12 -13.20
N ALA A 166 -21.91 20.67 -14.40
CA ALA A 166 -22.68 20.34 -15.60
C ALA A 166 -22.56 18.86 -15.99
N LYS A 167 -21.36 18.27 -15.92
CA LYS A 167 -21.11 16.83 -16.12
C LYS A 167 -21.84 15.97 -15.08
N LEU A 168 -21.78 16.35 -13.80
CA LEU A 168 -22.54 15.68 -12.72
C LEU A 168 -24.06 15.67 -13.02
N ASN A 169 -24.61 16.81 -13.42
CA ASN A 169 -26.02 16.96 -13.78
C ASN A 169 -26.42 16.18 -15.04
N VAL A 170 -25.47 15.79 -15.91
CA VAL A 170 -25.73 14.83 -17.01
C VAL A 170 -25.82 13.41 -16.44
N LEU A 171 -24.80 12.99 -15.68
CA LEU A 171 -24.73 11.65 -15.09
C LEU A 171 -25.89 11.32 -14.15
N GLU A 172 -26.37 12.30 -13.36
CA GLU A 172 -27.54 12.11 -12.50
C GLU A 172 -28.83 11.87 -13.31
N ARG A 173 -29.02 12.57 -14.44
CA ARG A 173 -30.15 12.35 -15.36
C ARG A 173 -30.05 11.01 -16.09
N GLU A 174 -28.84 10.59 -16.48
CA GLU A 174 -28.61 9.26 -17.06
C GLU A 174 -28.90 8.14 -16.05
N TYR A 175 -28.44 8.30 -14.81
CA TYR A 175 -28.73 7.38 -13.71
C TYR A 175 -30.24 7.29 -13.45
N PHE A 176 -30.93 8.42 -13.33
CA PHE A 176 -32.39 8.45 -13.15
C PHE A 176 -33.13 7.78 -14.31
N SER A 177 -32.72 8.05 -15.56
CA SER A 177 -33.30 7.43 -16.76
C SER A 177 -33.09 5.90 -16.77
N LYS A 178 -31.89 5.44 -16.41
CA LYS A 178 -31.56 4.00 -16.37
C LYS A 178 -32.31 3.30 -15.22
N ASN A 179 -32.40 3.92 -14.05
CA ASN A 179 -33.15 3.39 -12.92
C ASN A 179 -34.66 3.30 -13.22
N LYS A 180 -35.22 4.28 -13.93
CA LYS A 180 -36.61 4.23 -14.42
C LYS A 180 -36.86 3.03 -15.33
N LYS A 181 -36.01 2.80 -16.34
CA LYS A 181 -36.11 1.65 -17.24
C LYS A 181 -36.01 0.31 -16.49
N LEU A 182 -35.07 0.20 -15.56
CA LEU A 182 -34.88 -1.01 -14.77
C LEU A 182 -36.09 -1.29 -13.85
N ASN A 183 -36.72 -0.24 -13.32
CA ASN A 183 -37.99 -0.39 -12.59
C ASN A 183 -39.16 -0.77 -13.51
N GLU A 184 -39.22 -0.24 -14.74
CA GLU A 184 -40.21 -0.64 -15.76
C GLU A 184 -40.04 -2.14 -16.13
N GLU A 185 -38.81 -2.62 -16.31
CA GLU A 185 -38.50 -4.05 -16.52
C GLU A 185 -38.90 -4.92 -15.31
N ILE A 186 -38.71 -4.45 -14.08
CA ILE A 186 -39.13 -5.16 -12.86
C ILE A 186 -40.66 -5.28 -12.78
N GLU A 187 -41.42 -4.23 -13.10
CA GLU A 187 -42.89 -4.31 -13.15
C GLU A 187 -43.38 -5.22 -14.27
N GLU A 188 -42.69 -5.27 -15.41
CA GLU A 188 -43.01 -6.22 -16.49
C GLU A 188 -42.78 -7.68 -16.05
N GLN A 189 -41.67 -7.96 -15.37
CA GLN A 189 -41.40 -9.29 -14.80
C GLN A 189 -42.43 -9.70 -13.74
N LYS A 190 -42.87 -8.76 -12.89
CA LYS A 190 -43.96 -9.00 -11.92
C LYS A 190 -45.26 -9.41 -12.60
N LYS A 191 -45.65 -8.76 -13.71
CA LYS A 191 -46.85 -9.17 -14.49
C LYS A 191 -46.72 -10.60 -15.01
N VAL A 192 -45.56 -10.97 -15.55
CA VAL A 192 -45.30 -12.33 -16.05
C VAL A 192 -45.38 -13.37 -14.93
N ILE A 193 -44.81 -13.07 -13.76
CA ILE A 193 -44.92 -13.95 -12.57
C ILE A 193 -46.40 -14.11 -12.15
N ILE A 194 -47.18 -13.04 -12.13
CA ILE A 194 -48.62 -13.08 -11.81
C ILE A 194 -49.41 -13.94 -12.81
N ASP A 195 -49.10 -13.86 -14.11
CA ASP A 195 -49.77 -14.70 -15.12
C ASP A 195 -49.38 -16.19 -14.98
N LEU A 196 -48.09 -16.49 -14.76
CA LEU A 196 -47.62 -17.84 -14.50
C LEU A 196 -48.25 -18.43 -13.22
N SER A 197 -48.38 -17.64 -12.15
CA SER A 197 -49.08 -18.06 -10.92
C SER A 197 -50.55 -18.41 -11.19
N LYS A 198 -51.27 -17.64 -12.02
CA LYS A 198 -52.66 -17.95 -12.39
C LYS A 198 -52.77 -19.24 -13.21
N ARG A 199 -51.85 -19.47 -14.16
CA ARG A 199 -51.80 -20.73 -14.95
C ARG A 199 -51.51 -21.93 -14.05
N LEU A 200 -50.61 -21.78 -13.08
CA LEU A 200 -50.31 -22.83 -12.10
C LEU A 200 -51.53 -23.16 -11.24
N GLN A 201 -52.22 -22.16 -10.70
CA GLN A 201 -53.47 -22.34 -9.95
C GLN A 201 -54.59 -23.01 -10.77
N TYR A 202 -54.70 -22.68 -12.07
CA TYR A 202 -55.64 -23.35 -12.97
C TYR A 202 -55.28 -24.83 -13.18
N ASN A 203 -54.00 -25.14 -13.38
CA ASN A 203 -53.52 -26.52 -13.53
C ASN A 203 -53.70 -27.32 -12.23
N GLU A 204 -53.47 -26.74 -11.06
CA GLU A 204 -53.75 -27.36 -9.76
C GLU A 204 -55.24 -27.68 -9.59
N LYS A 205 -56.13 -26.78 -10.00
CA LYS A 205 -57.58 -27.03 -10.01
C LYS A 205 -57.96 -28.17 -10.95
N SER A 206 -57.41 -28.18 -12.17
CA SER A 206 -57.65 -29.26 -13.14
C SER A 206 -57.11 -30.62 -12.67
N CYS A 207 -55.96 -30.64 -11.97
CA CYS A 207 -55.44 -31.86 -11.33
C CYS A 207 -56.36 -32.35 -10.21
N SER A 208 -56.94 -31.45 -9.41
CA SER A 208 -57.94 -31.81 -8.40
C SER A 208 -59.21 -32.40 -9.02
N GLU A 209 -59.72 -31.79 -10.10
CA GLU A 209 -60.89 -32.29 -10.85
C GLU A 209 -60.64 -33.70 -11.43
N LEU A 210 -59.48 -33.92 -12.06
CA LEU A 210 -59.06 -35.25 -12.52
C LEU A 210 -58.87 -36.27 -11.38
N GLN A 211 -58.47 -35.81 -10.19
CA GLN A 211 -58.35 -36.67 -9.01
C GLN A 211 -59.73 -37.05 -8.43
N GLU A 212 -60.73 -36.16 -8.50
CA GLU A 212 -62.12 -36.48 -8.18
C GLU A 212 -62.73 -37.48 -9.19
N GLU A 213 -62.48 -37.29 -10.49
CA GLU A 213 -62.86 -38.27 -11.53
C GLU A 213 -62.22 -39.64 -11.28
N LEU A 214 -60.93 -39.69 -10.92
CA LEU A 214 -60.24 -40.93 -10.57
C LEU A 214 -60.87 -41.62 -9.34
N VAL A 215 -61.32 -40.86 -8.34
CA VAL A 215 -62.03 -41.40 -7.17
C VAL A 215 -63.41 -41.95 -7.56
N MET A 216 -64.13 -41.29 -8.47
CA MET A 216 -65.40 -41.79 -9.00
C MET A 216 -65.22 -43.05 -9.84
N ALA A 217 -64.19 -43.11 -10.69
CA ALA A 217 -63.82 -44.31 -11.44
C ALA A 217 -63.48 -45.49 -10.51
N LYS A 218 -62.73 -45.24 -9.43
CA LYS A 218 -62.43 -46.27 -8.40
C LYS A 218 -63.68 -46.76 -7.66
N LYS A 219 -64.67 -45.88 -7.39
CA LYS A 219 -65.97 -46.30 -6.83
C LYS A 219 -66.74 -47.21 -7.80
N HIS A 220 -66.77 -46.88 -9.09
CA HIS A 220 -67.38 -47.75 -10.10
C HIS A 220 -66.65 -49.09 -10.24
N GLN A 221 -65.31 -49.09 -10.16
CA GLN A 221 -64.52 -50.33 -10.15
C GLN A 221 -64.85 -51.19 -8.91
N ALA A 222 -64.94 -50.60 -7.72
CA ALA A 222 -65.31 -51.32 -6.50
C ALA A 222 -66.71 -51.92 -6.58
N PHE A 223 -67.70 -51.17 -7.08
CA PHE A 223 -69.07 -51.67 -7.30
C PHE A 223 -69.12 -52.84 -8.30
N LEU A 224 -68.32 -52.79 -9.37
CA LEU A 224 -68.20 -53.90 -10.32
C LEU A 224 -67.53 -55.14 -9.68
N VAL A 225 -66.52 -54.96 -8.85
CA VAL A 225 -65.86 -56.05 -8.10
C VAL A 225 -66.82 -56.68 -7.10
N GLU A 226 -67.57 -55.89 -6.33
CA GLU A 226 -68.61 -56.36 -5.40
C GLU A 226 -69.71 -57.15 -6.14
N THR A 227 -70.14 -56.65 -7.31
CA THR A 227 -71.09 -57.36 -8.18
C THR A 227 -70.51 -58.70 -8.66
N CYS A 228 -69.23 -58.74 -9.04
CA CYS A 228 -68.56 -59.98 -9.44
C CYS A 228 -68.39 -60.96 -8.28
N GLU A 229 -68.02 -60.49 -7.09
CA GLU A 229 -67.93 -61.32 -5.89
C GLU A 229 -69.28 -61.94 -5.52
N ASN A 230 -70.37 -61.19 -5.62
CA ASN A 230 -71.71 -61.71 -5.33
C ASN A 230 -72.12 -62.78 -6.36
N ASN A 231 -71.86 -62.56 -7.64
CA ASN A 231 -72.07 -63.57 -8.69
C ASN A 231 -71.20 -64.84 -8.47
N VAL A 232 -69.96 -64.69 -7.96
CA VAL A 232 -69.09 -65.82 -7.61
C VAL A 232 -69.62 -66.59 -6.40
N LYS A 233 -70.08 -65.89 -5.35
CA LYS A 233 -70.68 -66.52 -4.16
C LYS A 233 -71.98 -67.25 -4.50
N GLU A 234 -72.78 -66.76 -5.45
CA GLU A 234 -73.91 -67.50 -5.99
C GLU A 234 -73.47 -68.77 -6.73
N LEU A 235 -72.43 -68.70 -7.59
CA LEU A 235 -71.87 -69.88 -8.27
C LEU A 235 -71.28 -70.92 -7.31
N GLU A 236 -70.61 -70.48 -6.24
CA GLU A 236 -70.11 -71.36 -5.18
C GLU A 236 -71.26 -72.03 -4.41
N SER A 237 -72.35 -71.29 -4.10
CA SER A 237 -73.54 -71.85 -3.45
C SER A 237 -74.28 -72.90 -4.30
N ILE A 238 -74.17 -72.79 -5.64
CA ILE A 238 -74.69 -73.78 -6.58
C ILE A 238 -73.78 -75.02 -6.60
N LEU A 239 -72.46 -74.84 -6.56
CA LEU A 239 -71.48 -75.93 -6.68
C LEU A 239 -71.55 -76.94 -5.52
N ASP A 240 -71.71 -76.47 -4.28
CA ASP A 240 -71.79 -77.33 -3.08
C ASP A 240 -73.08 -78.18 -3.00
N SER A 241 -74.06 -77.93 -3.89
CA SER A 241 -75.39 -78.57 -3.82
C SER A 241 -75.54 -79.88 -4.62
N PHE A 242 -74.60 -80.22 -5.53
CA PHE A 242 -74.75 -81.38 -6.42
C PHE A 242 -73.49 -82.25 -6.61
N THR A 243 -73.33 -83.24 -5.74
CA THR A 243 -72.65 -84.50 -6.09
C THR A 243 -73.62 -85.67 -6.01
N VAL A 244 -74.06 -86.22 -7.16
CA VAL A 244 -74.36 -87.66 -7.46
C VAL A 244 -75.26 -87.85 -8.71
N SER A 245 -74.86 -88.79 -9.58
CA SER A 245 -75.67 -89.58 -10.55
C SER A 245 -76.27 -88.98 -11.85
N GLY A 246 -75.60 -89.29 -12.97
CA GLY A 246 -76.20 -89.76 -14.26
C GLY A 246 -76.69 -88.70 -15.28
N GLN A 247 -76.98 -89.03 -16.56
CA GLN A 247 -76.54 -90.12 -17.46
C GLN A 247 -77.10 -89.85 -18.90
N TRP A 248 -76.32 -90.09 -19.97
CA TRP A 248 -76.69 -89.99 -21.42
C TRP A 248 -76.94 -88.54 -21.95
N THR A 249 -76.88 -88.17 -23.24
CA THR A 249 -76.80 -88.94 -24.52
C THR A 249 -76.04 -88.17 -25.65
N SER A 250 -75.75 -88.87 -26.77
CA SER A 250 -75.39 -88.44 -28.16
C SER A 250 -75.76 -87.01 -28.64
N GLY A 251 -75.06 -86.34 -29.59
CA GLY A 251 -73.90 -86.70 -30.44
C GLY A 251 -73.86 -85.87 -31.77
N ILE A 252 -73.11 -86.32 -32.81
CA ILE A 252 -73.16 -85.89 -34.25
C ILE A 252 -72.52 -84.49 -34.57
N HIS A 253 -71.65 -84.24 -35.59
CA HIS A 253 -70.92 -85.09 -36.58
C HIS A 253 -69.62 -84.42 -37.15
N LYS A 254 -69.03 -85.07 -38.17
CA LYS A 254 -67.75 -84.87 -38.92
C LYS A 254 -67.75 -83.62 -39.86
N ASP A 255 -66.75 -83.25 -40.68
CA ASP A 255 -65.63 -84.00 -41.31
C ASP A 255 -64.42 -83.10 -41.77
N LYS A 256 -63.59 -83.61 -42.71
CA LYS A 256 -62.13 -83.36 -42.90
C LYS A 256 -61.59 -82.35 -43.96
N ASP A 257 -60.31 -81.98 -43.73
CA ASP A 257 -59.15 -81.76 -44.64
C ASP A 257 -59.29 -81.01 -45.99
N LYS A 258 -58.59 -79.84 -46.15
CA LYS A 258 -57.67 -79.48 -47.30
C LYS A 258 -57.00 -78.07 -47.19
N PRO A 259 -56.00 -77.69 -48.04
CA PRO A 259 -54.97 -76.66 -47.73
C PRO A 259 -55.41 -75.18 -47.89
N PRO A 260 -54.64 -74.20 -47.37
CA PRO A 260 -55.06 -72.80 -47.24
C PRO A 260 -55.20 -72.05 -48.56
N SER A 261 -56.13 -71.08 -48.59
CA SER A 261 -56.42 -70.26 -49.78
C SER A 261 -55.59 -68.98 -49.85
N PHE A 262 -55.33 -68.53 -51.08
CA PHE A 262 -54.55 -67.34 -51.45
C PHE A 262 -55.07 -66.03 -50.78
N SER A 263 -56.36 -65.99 -50.43
CA SER A 263 -56.99 -64.84 -49.77
C SER A 263 -56.40 -64.54 -48.39
N VAL A 264 -56.05 -65.57 -47.60
CA VAL A 264 -55.52 -65.37 -46.24
C VAL A 264 -54.13 -64.74 -46.31
N VAL A 265 -53.30 -65.16 -47.27
CA VAL A 265 -51.95 -64.63 -47.47
C VAL A 265 -51.99 -63.17 -47.93
N LEU A 266 -52.89 -62.81 -48.86
CA LEU A 266 -53.08 -61.42 -49.29
C LEU A 266 -53.57 -60.50 -48.16
N GLU A 267 -54.45 -61.00 -47.29
CA GLU A 267 -54.95 -60.24 -46.13
C GLU A 267 -53.86 -60.05 -45.06
N THR A 268 -53.01 -61.06 -44.82
CA THR A 268 -51.82 -60.92 -43.96
C THR A 268 -50.79 -59.95 -44.55
N LEU A 269 -50.58 -59.98 -45.87
CA LEU A 269 -49.71 -59.01 -46.56
C LEU A 269 -50.27 -57.59 -46.51
N ARG A 270 -51.58 -57.39 -46.66
CA ARG A 270 -52.21 -56.06 -46.47
C ARG A 270 -51.95 -55.51 -45.08
N ARG A 271 -52.24 -56.30 -44.04
CA ARG A 271 -52.09 -55.86 -42.64
C ARG A 271 -50.64 -55.52 -42.29
N THR A 272 -49.69 -56.37 -42.68
CA THR A 272 -48.27 -56.08 -42.50
C THR A 272 -47.81 -54.87 -43.31
N LEU A 273 -48.30 -54.66 -44.55
CA LEU A 273 -47.99 -53.45 -45.32
C LEU A 273 -48.55 -52.18 -44.65
N THR A 274 -49.79 -52.21 -44.13
CA THR A 274 -50.34 -51.07 -43.36
C THR A 274 -49.63 -50.84 -42.04
N ASP A 275 -49.16 -51.89 -41.35
CA ASP A 275 -48.33 -51.75 -40.14
C ASP A 275 -46.97 -51.13 -40.45
N TYR A 276 -46.34 -51.50 -41.58
CA TYR A 276 -45.10 -50.85 -42.03
C TYR A 276 -45.33 -49.41 -42.47
N GLN A 277 -46.41 -49.14 -43.20
CA GLN A 277 -46.77 -47.79 -43.64
C GLN A 277 -47.10 -46.89 -42.46
N LYS A 278 -47.83 -47.39 -41.45
CA LYS A 278 -48.06 -46.66 -40.20
C LYS A 278 -46.76 -46.43 -39.43
N LYS A 279 -45.88 -47.43 -39.29
CA LYS A 279 -44.57 -47.24 -38.64
C LYS A 279 -43.68 -46.24 -39.37
N LEU A 280 -43.77 -46.14 -40.70
CA LEU A 280 -43.10 -45.13 -41.49
C LEU A 280 -43.66 -43.72 -41.22
N GLU A 281 -44.99 -43.61 -41.12
CA GLU A 281 -45.69 -42.37 -40.77
C GLU A 281 -45.37 -41.91 -39.33
N ASP A 282 -45.45 -42.82 -38.36
CA ASP A 282 -45.10 -42.58 -36.95
C ASP A 282 -43.63 -42.12 -36.84
N ALA A 283 -42.69 -42.80 -37.51
CA ALA A 283 -41.27 -42.41 -37.55
C ALA A 283 -41.02 -41.08 -38.29
N SER A 284 -41.79 -40.76 -39.34
CA SER A 284 -41.75 -39.47 -40.04
C SER A 284 -42.21 -38.33 -39.13
N ASN A 285 -43.29 -38.56 -38.37
CA ASN A 285 -43.79 -37.63 -37.37
C ASN A 285 -42.78 -37.43 -36.23
N GLU A 286 -42.17 -38.49 -35.70
CA GLU A 286 -41.06 -38.39 -34.74
C GLU A 286 -39.89 -37.58 -35.31
N LEU A 287 -39.44 -37.88 -36.54
CA LEU A 287 -38.34 -37.16 -37.20
C LEU A 287 -38.65 -35.66 -37.37
N SER A 288 -39.90 -35.32 -37.74
CA SER A 288 -40.32 -33.92 -37.84
C SER A 288 -40.34 -33.22 -36.47
N SER A 289 -40.77 -33.92 -35.41
CA SER A 289 -40.73 -33.41 -34.04
C SER A 289 -39.29 -33.16 -33.56
N ILE A 290 -38.35 -34.03 -33.92
CA ILE A 290 -36.92 -33.92 -33.60
C ILE A 290 -36.28 -32.74 -34.35
N ASN A 291 -36.63 -32.53 -35.62
CA ASN A 291 -36.18 -31.33 -36.36
C ASN A 291 -36.76 -30.04 -35.76
N ASN A 292 -38.05 -30.01 -35.41
CA ASN A 292 -38.68 -28.87 -34.75
C ASN A 292 -38.04 -28.57 -33.37
N ALA A 293 -37.64 -29.59 -32.62
CA ALA A 293 -36.90 -29.43 -31.36
C ALA A 293 -35.46 -28.93 -31.60
N LYS A 294 -34.79 -29.43 -32.63
CA LYS A 294 -33.44 -29.00 -33.06
C LYS A 294 -33.42 -27.54 -33.52
N GLU A 295 -34.40 -27.09 -34.29
CA GLU A 295 -34.52 -25.69 -34.73
C GLU A 295 -34.76 -24.75 -33.55
N LYS A 296 -35.62 -25.12 -32.60
CA LYS A 296 -35.79 -24.38 -31.32
C LYS A 296 -34.49 -24.31 -30.53
N ALA A 297 -33.81 -25.44 -30.33
CA ALA A 297 -32.51 -25.47 -29.67
C ALA A 297 -31.45 -24.62 -30.38
N SER A 298 -31.49 -24.53 -31.72
CA SER A 298 -30.58 -23.66 -32.48
C SER A 298 -30.89 -22.16 -32.31
N SER A 299 -32.16 -21.77 -32.30
CA SER A 299 -32.54 -20.36 -32.08
C SER A 299 -32.34 -19.92 -30.63
N GLU A 300 -32.48 -20.83 -29.66
CA GLU A 300 -32.06 -20.61 -28.27
C GLU A 300 -30.53 -20.50 -28.14
N LEU A 301 -29.76 -21.29 -28.88
CA LEU A 301 -28.29 -21.19 -28.94
C LEU A 301 -27.83 -19.86 -29.54
N ASP A 302 -28.43 -19.41 -30.64
CA ASP A 302 -28.11 -18.10 -31.23
C ASP A 302 -28.60 -16.93 -30.36
N SER A 303 -29.75 -17.06 -29.67
CA SER A 303 -30.21 -16.07 -28.68
C SER A 303 -29.24 -15.95 -27.49
N THR A 304 -28.75 -17.07 -26.97
CA THR A 304 -27.77 -17.07 -25.86
C THR A 304 -26.40 -16.58 -26.33
N LYS A 305 -25.97 -16.91 -27.54
CA LYS A 305 -24.76 -16.36 -28.17
C LYS A 305 -24.83 -14.83 -28.33
N GLN A 306 -25.92 -14.28 -28.86
CA GLN A 306 -26.11 -12.82 -28.97
C GLN A 306 -26.12 -12.13 -27.60
N LYS A 307 -26.67 -12.76 -26.56
CA LYS A 307 -26.60 -12.27 -25.17
C LYS A 307 -25.16 -12.30 -24.64
N ILE A 308 -24.39 -13.35 -24.91
CA ILE A 308 -22.96 -13.42 -24.53
C ILE A 308 -22.17 -12.31 -25.25
N GLU A 309 -22.42 -12.07 -26.54
CA GLU A 309 -21.77 -11.01 -27.33
C GLU A 309 -22.17 -9.59 -26.87
N SER A 310 -23.39 -9.38 -26.35
CA SER A 310 -23.80 -8.09 -25.77
C SER A 310 -23.25 -7.90 -24.36
N HIS A 311 -23.24 -8.94 -23.52
CA HIS A 311 -22.56 -8.91 -22.21
C HIS A 311 -21.05 -8.68 -22.35
N THR A 312 -20.39 -9.28 -23.35
CA THR A 312 -18.95 -9.09 -23.61
C THR A 312 -18.64 -7.64 -24.00
N ARG A 313 -19.48 -7.02 -24.85
CA ARG A 313 -19.40 -5.58 -25.15
C ARG A 313 -19.61 -4.72 -23.91
N ASN A 314 -20.67 -4.97 -23.14
CA ASN A 314 -20.95 -4.24 -21.90
C ASN A 314 -19.82 -4.36 -20.86
N ILE A 315 -19.17 -5.53 -20.76
CA ILE A 315 -17.99 -5.73 -19.88
C ILE A 315 -16.82 -4.89 -20.38
N LYS A 316 -16.57 -4.83 -21.70
CA LYS A 316 -15.51 -4.00 -22.27
C LYS A 316 -15.76 -2.51 -22.05
N ASP A 317 -16.97 -2.02 -22.34
CA ASP A 317 -17.38 -0.64 -22.07
C ASP A 317 -17.19 -0.25 -20.59
N LEU A 318 -17.40 -1.19 -19.66
CA LEU A 318 -17.17 -0.98 -18.23
C LEU A 318 -15.68 -1.04 -17.85
N GLN A 319 -14.86 -1.86 -18.52
CA GLN A 319 -13.40 -1.89 -18.36
C GLN A 319 -12.75 -0.60 -18.86
N ASP A 320 -13.15 -0.12 -20.04
CA ASP A 320 -12.65 1.12 -20.63
C ASP A 320 -13.03 2.33 -19.74
N LYS A 321 -14.28 2.41 -19.26
CA LYS A 321 -14.72 3.43 -18.29
C LYS A 321 -14.01 3.33 -16.94
N LEU A 322 -13.73 2.12 -16.45
CA LEU A 322 -12.94 1.94 -15.22
C LEU A 322 -11.50 2.43 -15.40
N ALA A 323 -10.91 2.21 -16.58
CA ALA A 323 -9.57 2.73 -16.90
C ALA A 323 -9.56 4.27 -16.94
N ASP A 324 -10.58 4.91 -17.52
CA ASP A 324 -10.68 6.38 -17.55
C ASP A 324 -10.92 6.98 -16.16
N VAL A 325 -11.83 6.42 -15.35
CA VAL A 325 -12.01 6.84 -13.95
C VAL A 325 -10.72 6.67 -13.15
N ASN A 326 -9.92 5.64 -13.41
CA ASN A 326 -8.63 5.44 -12.73
C ASN A 326 -7.57 6.47 -13.17
N LYS A 327 -7.60 6.95 -14.43
CA LYS A 327 -6.79 8.10 -14.89
C LYS A 327 -7.21 9.37 -14.15
N GLU A 328 -8.51 9.69 -14.11
CA GLU A 328 -9.04 10.85 -13.38
C GLU A 328 -8.66 10.81 -11.89
N LEU A 329 -8.77 9.64 -11.25
CA LEU A 329 -8.40 9.43 -9.85
C LEU A 329 -6.89 9.64 -9.64
N SER A 330 -6.03 9.20 -10.57
CA SER A 330 -4.59 9.46 -10.50
C SER A 330 -4.24 10.96 -10.61
N HIS A 331 -4.93 11.69 -11.48
CA HIS A 331 -4.79 13.15 -11.65
C HIS A 331 -5.38 13.95 -10.48
N LEU A 332 -6.43 13.44 -9.81
CA LEU A 332 -6.92 14.00 -8.56
C LEU A 332 -5.91 13.77 -7.41
N ARG A 333 -5.24 12.61 -7.36
CA ARG A 333 -4.18 12.35 -6.37
C ARG A 333 -2.98 13.30 -6.53
N THR A 334 -2.52 13.57 -7.76
CA THR A 334 -1.45 14.56 -7.96
C THR A 334 -1.92 15.96 -7.54
N LYS A 335 -3.12 16.40 -7.96
CA LYS A 335 -3.70 17.68 -7.51
C LYS A 335 -3.88 17.79 -6.00
N CYS A 336 -4.08 16.70 -5.28
CA CYS A 336 -4.08 16.68 -3.82
C CYS A 336 -2.67 16.90 -3.26
N ALA A 337 -1.65 16.20 -3.77
CA ALA A 337 -0.26 16.39 -3.36
C ALA A 337 0.25 17.82 -3.65
N ASP A 338 -0.11 18.39 -4.80
CA ASP A 338 0.20 19.77 -5.18
C ASP A 338 -0.41 20.77 -4.16
N ARG A 339 -1.65 20.51 -3.72
CA ARG A 339 -2.33 21.32 -2.69
C ARG A 339 -1.73 21.13 -1.30
N GLU A 340 -1.28 19.93 -0.93
CA GLU A 340 -0.59 19.68 0.33
C GLU A 340 0.80 20.36 0.38
N ALA A 341 1.51 20.41 -0.76
CA ALA A 341 2.75 21.17 -0.89
C ALA A 341 2.52 22.69 -0.76
N LEU A 342 1.48 23.22 -1.41
CA LEU A 342 1.09 24.62 -1.28
C LEU A 342 0.69 24.98 0.17
N ILE A 343 -0.14 24.14 0.82
CA ILE A 343 -0.52 24.32 2.23
C ILE A 343 0.69 24.27 3.15
N SER A 344 1.66 23.39 2.88
CA SER A 344 2.91 23.32 3.63
C SER A 344 3.76 24.59 3.49
N THR A 345 3.79 25.17 2.29
CA THR A 345 4.50 26.43 1.99
C THR A 345 3.84 27.62 2.69
N LEU A 346 2.53 27.80 2.50
CA LEU A 346 1.71 28.83 3.18
C LEU A 346 1.80 28.74 4.72
N LYS A 347 1.98 27.53 5.28
CA LYS A 347 2.17 27.32 6.72
C LYS A 347 3.52 27.81 7.22
N VAL A 348 4.59 27.65 6.42
CA VAL A 348 5.92 28.21 6.73
C VAL A 348 5.91 29.74 6.61
N GLU A 349 5.27 30.27 5.57
CA GLU A 349 5.06 31.72 5.40
C GLU A 349 4.28 32.33 6.57
N LEU A 350 3.19 31.69 7.02
CA LEU A 350 2.44 32.13 8.20
C LEU A 350 3.29 32.12 9.46
N GLN A 351 4.18 31.14 9.65
CA GLN A 351 5.13 31.12 10.77
C GLN A 351 6.16 32.26 10.67
N ASN A 352 6.65 32.56 9.46
CA ASN A 352 7.56 33.68 9.22
C ASN A 352 6.87 35.03 9.49
N VAL A 353 5.64 35.22 9.02
CA VAL A 353 4.82 36.43 9.27
C VAL A 353 4.53 36.60 10.76
N LEU A 354 4.18 35.53 11.48
CA LEU A 354 4.00 35.59 12.94
C LEU A 354 5.30 35.95 13.69
N HIS A 355 6.46 35.44 13.24
CA HIS A 355 7.75 35.80 13.81
C HIS A 355 8.11 37.27 13.54
N CYS A 356 7.89 37.76 12.33
CA CYS A 356 8.06 39.17 11.98
C CYS A 356 7.11 40.08 12.77
N TRP A 357 5.86 39.68 12.96
CA TRP A 357 4.88 40.43 13.76
C TRP A 357 5.29 40.52 15.23
N GLU A 358 5.73 39.42 15.86
CA GLU A 358 6.20 39.45 17.25
C GLU A 358 7.48 40.32 17.39
N LYS A 359 8.34 40.32 16.37
CA LYS A 359 9.51 41.22 16.29
C LYS A 359 9.11 42.71 16.14
N GLU A 360 8.09 43.03 15.34
CA GLU A 360 7.56 44.40 15.27
C GLU A 360 6.85 44.83 16.55
N LYS A 361 6.10 43.93 17.19
CA LYS A 361 5.44 44.17 18.48
C LYS A 361 6.44 44.52 19.59
N VAL A 362 7.62 43.88 19.60
CA VAL A 362 8.74 44.26 20.50
C VAL A 362 9.30 45.65 20.14
N ARG A 363 9.50 45.97 18.86
CA ARG A 363 9.95 47.31 18.43
C ARG A 363 8.94 48.41 18.75
N ALA A 364 7.65 48.14 18.56
CA ALA A 364 6.56 49.06 18.91
C ALA A 364 6.59 49.39 20.41
N ALA A 365 6.64 48.37 21.27
CA ALA A 365 6.75 48.56 22.73
C ALA A 365 8.03 49.31 23.15
N GLN A 366 9.15 49.10 22.45
CA GLN A 366 10.37 49.89 22.66
C GLN A 366 10.16 51.37 22.30
N SER A 367 9.61 51.65 21.11
CA SER A 367 9.32 53.02 20.66
C SER A 367 8.30 53.75 21.53
N GLU A 368 7.29 53.03 22.05
CA GLU A 368 6.33 53.59 23.01
C GLU A 368 7.03 53.96 24.32
N SER A 369 7.94 53.12 24.82
CA SER A 369 8.75 53.44 26.00
C SER A 369 9.64 54.67 25.81
N GLU A 370 10.07 54.96 24.58
CA GLU A 370 10.86 56.14 24.24
C GLU A 370 9.98 57.38 24.09
N LEU A 371 8.82 57.27 23.45
CA LEU A 371 7.82 58.34 23.42
C LEU A 371 7.32 58.73 24.82
N GLN A 372 7.16 57.76 25.73
CA GLN A 372 6.81 58.03 27.13
C GLN A 372 7.92 58.79 27.86
N LYS A 373 9.20 58.44 27.67
CA LYS A 373 10.35 59.20 28.21
C LYS A 373 10.39 60.63 27.63
N LEU A 374 10.22 60.75 26.31
CA LEU A 374 10.24 62.04 25.61
C LEU A 374 9.11 62.96 26.10
N SER A 375 7.90 62.41 26.27
CA SER A 375 6.74 63.10 26.86
C SER A 375 7.01 63.58 28.29
N GLN A 376 7.69 62.76 29.12
CA GLN A 376 8.09 63.17 30.48
C GLN A 376 9.11 64.32 30.44
N THR A 377 10.12 64.26 29.56
CA THR A 377 11.10 65.35 29.41
C THR A 377 10.48 66.66 28.92
N PHE A 378 9.55 66.59 27.96
CA PHE A 378 8.83 67.77 27.46
C PHE A 378 7.94 68.40 28.54
N ARG A 379 7.29 67.58 29.37
CA ARG A 379 6.45 68.06 30.49
C ARG A 379 7.29 68.82 31.53
N LYS A 380 8.47 68.30 31.87
CA LYS A 380 9.41 68.94 32.80
C LYS A 380 9.95 70.27 32.25
N ASP A 381 10.36 70.31 30.97
CA ASP A 381 10.76 71.53 30.28
C ASP A 381 9.62 72.59 30.23
N SER A 382 8.37 72.15 30.09
CA SER A 382 7.19 73.01 30.15
C SER A 382 6.99 73.63 31.56
N GLU A 383 7.19 72.84 32.61
CA GLU A 383 7.10 73.29 34.02
C GLU A 383 8.25 74.26 34.38
N GLU A 384 9.47 74.00 33.90
CA GLU A 384 10.64 74.88 34.06
C GLU A 384 10.45 76.23 33.34
N LYS A 385 9.85 76.22 32.14
CA LYS A 385 9.50 77.45 31.41
C LYS A 385 8.37 78.22 32.08
N LEU A 386 7.35 77.53 32.61
CA LEU A 386 6.22 78.17 33.29
C LEU A 386 6.67 78.84 34.60
N THR A 387 7.54 78.19 35.37
CA THR A 387 8.11 78.76 36.61
C THR A 387 9.01 79.96 36.33
N PHE A 388 9.86 79.90 35.29
CA PHE A 388 10.63 81.07 34.83
C PHE A 388 9.72 82.26 34.46
N LEU A 389 8.65 82.03 33.71
CA LEU A 389 7.71 83.10 33.31
C LEU A 389 7.03 83.74 34.53
N HIS A 390 6.69 82.95 35.54
CA HIS A 390 6.12 83.42 36.80
C HIS A 390 7.10 84.31 37.58
N THR A 391 8.38 83.94 37.65
CA THR A 391 9.43 84.76 38.29
C THR A 391 9.64 86.10 37.57
N LEU A 392 9.55 86.11 36.24
CA LEU A 392 9.71 87.32 35.41
C LEU A 392 8.49 88.26 35.55
N TYR A 393 7.28 87.71 35.59
CA TYR A 393 6.04 88.45 35.85
C TYR A 393 6.07 89.18 37.22
N GLN A 394 6.59 88.54 38.28
CA GLN A 394 6.72 89.19 39.58
C GLN A 394 7.72 90.38 39.59
N HIS A 395 8.77 90.35 38.76
CA HIS A 395 9.70 91.48 38.65
C HIS A 395 9.09 92.70 37.94
N LEU A 396 8.23 92.47 36.95
CA LEU A 396 7.70 93.54 36.10
C LEU A 396 6.65 94.43 36.80
N ILE A 397 6.16 94.00 37.96
CA ILE A 397 5.18 94.72 38.80
C ILE A 397 5.86 95.79 39.70
N ALA A 398 7.20 95.88 39.72
CA ALA A 398 7.95 96.55 40.79
C ALA A 398 8.56 97.96 40.51
N GLY A 399 8.38 98.61 39.36
CA GLY A 399 9.01 99.94 39.10
C GLY A 399 8.53 100.75 37.87
N SER A 400 8.81 102.07 37.83
CA SER A 400 8.27 103.09 36.88
C SER A 400 9.19 104.35 36.73
N VAL A 401 8.78 105.44 35.99
CA VAL A 401 9.38 106.84 35.77
C VAL A 401 9.35 107.24 34.25
N LEU A 402 9.17 108.48 33.69
CA LEU A 402 8.74 109.87 34.07
C LEU A 402 8.33 110.70 32.80
N ILE A 403 7.51 111.77 32.89
CA ILE A 403 7.34 112.89 31.90
C ILE A 403 7.02 114.24 32.62
N LYS A 404 7.31 115.42 32.01
CA LYS A 404 6.97 116.81 32.49
C LYS A 404 6.71 117.83 31.35
N GLN A 405 6.18 119.03 31.67
CA GLN A 405 5.82 120.18 30.80
C GLN A 405 6.37 121.55 31.28
N PRO A 406 6.42 122.60 30.42
CA PRO A 406 6.56 124.03 30.81
C PRO A 406 5.56 125.03 30.14
N GLU A 407 5.59 126.31 30.56
CA GLU A 407 4.65 127.40 30.16
C GLU A 407 5.36 128.66 29.52
N GLY A 408 4.60 129.65 29.03
CA GLY A 408 5.09 130.87 28.33
C GLY A 408 5.06 132.19 29.13
N MET A 409 5.23 133.36 28.47
CA MET A 409 5.11 134.73 29.03
C MET A 409 5.25 135.84 27.95
N LEU A 410 4.58 137.01 28.08
CA LEU A 410 4.96 138.36 27.55
C LEU A 410 3.90 139.44 27.88
N ASP A 411 4.26 140.74 27.89
CA ASP A 411 3.37 141.88 28.27
C ASP A 411 3.79 143.24 27.64
N LYS A 412 2.83 144.19 27.54
CA LYS A 412 2.90 145.65 27.21
C LYS A 412 3.13 146.10 25.75
N PHE A 413 2.04 146.53 25.09
CA PHE A 413 2.00 147.45 23.93
C PHE A 413 1.04 148.63 24.24
N SER A 414 1.13 149.77 23.53
CA SER A 414 0.14 150.87 23.69
C SER A 414 -1.20 150.51 23.02
N TRP A 415 -2.34 151.01 23.49
CA TRP A 415 -3.66 150.49 23.05
C TRP A 415 -3.90 150.56 21.52
N SER A 416 -3.45 151.61 20.82
CA SER A 416 -3.59 151.69 19.36
C SER A 416 -2.65 150.74 18.61
N GLU A 417 -1.42 150.57 19.10
CA GLU A 417 -0.47 149.59 18.54
C GLU A 417 -0.92 148.17 18.85
N LEU A 418 -1.42 147.93 20.06
CA LEU A 418 -1.99 146.67 20.53
C LEU A 418 -3.23 146.30 19.71
N CYS A 419 -4.11 147.26 19.37
CA CYS A 419 -5.22 147.01 18.45
C CYS A 419 -4.77 146.75 17.02
N ALA A 420 -3.77 147.46 16.49
CA ALA A 420 -3.24 147.21 15.14
C ALA A 420 -2.53 145.85 15.05
N VAL A 421 -1.66 145.55 16.02
CA VAL A 421 -0.96 144.26 16.16
C VAL A 421 -1.94 143.13 16.50
N LEU A 422 -3.02 143.36 17.25
CA LEU A 422 -4.10 142.38 17.39
C LEU A 422 -4.83 142.16 16.06
N GLN A 423 -5.13 143.21 15.30
CA GLN A 423 -5.79 143.08 14.00
C GLN A 423 -4.91 142.31 13.00
N GLU A 424 -3.64 142.69 12.84
CA GLU A 424 -2.69 141.97 11.98
C GLU A 424 -2.44 140.54 12.45
N ASN A 425 -2.33 140.28 13.77
CA ASN A 425 -2.23 138.91 14.28
C ASN A 425 -3.54 138.13 14.09
N VAL A 426 -4.71 138.74 14.23
CA VAL A 426 -6.01 138.09 13.98
C VAL A 426 -6.16 137.75 12.51
N ASP A 427 -5.82 138.66 11.60
CA ASP A 427 -5.90 138.40 10.16
C ASP A 427 -4.85 137.36 9.71
N ALA A 428 -3.63 137.39 10.27
CA ALA A 428 -2.63 136.35 10.07
C ALA A 428 -3.07 135.00 10.64
N LEU A 429 -3.64 134.96 11.86
CA LEU A 429 -4.20 133.76 12.47
C LEU A 429 -5.40 133.24 11.68
N ILE A 430 -6.23 134.08 11.07
CA ILE A 430 -7.32 133.68 10.17
C ILE A 430 -6.74 133.04 8.90
N VAL A 431 -5.69 133.61 8.30
CA VAL A 431 -5.03 133.04 7.12
C VAL A 431 -4.37 131.70 7.44
N ASP A 432 -3.63 131.58 8.55
CA ASP A 432 -3.02 130.31 8.95
C ASP A 432 -4.03 129.28 9.48
N LEU A 433 -5.13 129.71 10.10
CA LEU A 433 -6.26 128.84 10.45
C LEU A 433 -6.93 128.28 9.20
N ASN A 434 -7.19 129.12 8.18
CA ASN A 434 -7.75 128.66 6.90
C ASN A 434 -6.79 127.68 6.21
N ARG A 435 -5.50 127.99 6.15
CA ARG A 435 -4.44 127.10 5.62
C ARG A 435 -4.30 125.80 6.41
N ALA A 436 -4.52 125.83 7.73
CA ALA A 436 -4.58 124.63 8.56
C ALA A 436 -5.84 123.81 8.27
N ASN A 437 -6.99 124.48 8.10
CA ASN A 437 -8.27 123.85 7.79
C ASN A 437 -8.25 123.16 6.41
N GLU A 438 -7.65 123.79 5.39
CA GLU A 438 -7.39 123.16 4.08
C GLU A 438 -6.54 121.87 4.20
N LYS A 439 -5.48 121.92 5.01
CA LYS A 439 -4.63 120.74 5.28
C LYS A 439 -5.39 119.66 6.05
N ILE A 440 -6.24 120.04 7.01
CA ILE A 440 -7.11 119.13 7.74
C ILE A 440 -8.09 118.46 6.76
N SER A 441 -8.82 119.21 5.94
CA SER A 441 -9.73 118.64 4.94
C SER A 441 -9.02 117.71 3.94
N HIS A 442 -7.79 118.01 3.54
CA HIS A 442 -7.00 117.12 2.68
C HIS A 442 -6.57 115.83 3.41
N LEU A 443 -6.16 115.92 4.67
CA LEU A 443 -5.83 114.76 5.50
C LEU A 443 -7.06 113.91 5.83
N GLU A 444 -8.21 114.53 6.11
CA GLU A 444 -9.51 113.86 6.29
C GLU A 444 -9.91 113.10 5.03
N TYR A 445 -9.74 113.70 3.85
CA TYR A 445 -9.95 113.03 2.56
C TYR A 445 -9.02 111.82 2.36
N ILE A 446 -7.73 111.95 2.65
CA ILE A 446 -6.76 110.84 2.56
C ILE A 446 -7.10 109.73 3.59
N CYS A 447 -7.42 110.10 4.83
CA CYS A 447 -7.81 109.16 5.87
C CYS A 447 -9.12 108.44 5.56
N LYS A 448 -10.08 109.13 4.94
CA LYS A 448 -11.33 108.54 4.45
C LYS A 448 -11.07 107.55 3.32
N ASN A 449 -10.34 107.94 2.28
CA ASN A 449 -9.95 107.02 1.20
C ASN A 449 -9.19 105.79 1.72
N LYS A 450 -8.31 105.95 2.72
CA LYS A 450 -7.62 104.82 3.39
C LYS A 450 -8.56 103.96 4.23
N SER A 451 -9.55 104.55 4.90
CA SER A 451 -10.56 103.81 5.67
C SER A 451 -11.48 103.01 4.75
N ASP A 452 -11.90 103.60 3.63
CA ASP A 452 -12.79 102.97 2.66
C ASP A 452 -12.06 101.83 1.91
N THR A 453 -10.82 102.05 1.43
CA THR A 453 -10.00 100.97 0.82
C THR A 453 -9.62 99.87 1.81
N MET A 454 -9.39 100.18 3.09
CA MET A 454 -9.19 99.16 4.13
C MET A 454 -10.47 98.34 4.38
N ARG A 455 -11.66 98.96 4.30
CA ARG A 455 -12.94 98.27 4.43
C ARG A 455 -13.22 97.36 3.24
N GLU A 456 -12.90 97.79 2.02
CA GLU A 456 -12.95 96.95 0.81
C GLU A 456 -12.00 95.74 0.90
N LEU A 457 -10.78 95.93 1.45
CA LEU A 457 -9.84 94.83 1.67
C LEU A 457 -10.35 93.84 2.72
N GLN A 458 -10.95 94.32 3.81
CA GLN A 458 -11.58 93.47 4.83
C GLN A 458 -12.77 92.69 4.25
N GLN A 459 -13.67 93.37 3.52
CA GLN A 459 -14.82 92.78 2.85
C GLN A 459 -14.40 91.66 1.89
N THR A 460 -13.37 91.91 1.06
CA THR A 460 -12.87 90.91 0.10
C THR A 460 -12.14 89.75 0.78
N GLN A 461 -11.41 89.97 1.88
CA GLN A 461 -10.89 88.87 2.70
C GLN A 461 -12.02 88.02 3.28
N GLU A 462 -13.03 88.62 3.90
CA GLU A 462 -14.15 87.90 4.51
C GLU A 462 -14.95 87.10 3.47
N ASP A 463 -15.19 87.65 2.28
CA ASP A 463 -15.75 86.94 1.14
C ASP A 463 -14.91 85.71 0.70
N THR A 464 -13.57 85.80 0.75
CA THR A 464 -12.71 84.63 0.45
C THR A 464 -12.74 83.59 1.55
N PHE A 465 -12.75 83.98 2.83
CA PHE A 465 -12.89 83.05 3.95
C PHE A 465 -14.24 82.32 3.93
N ASN A 466 -15.34 83.04 3.62
CA ASN A 466 -16.66 82.44 3.48
C ASN A 466 -16.71 81.40 2.35
N LYS A 467 -16.15 81.70 1.17
CA LYS A 467 -16.06 80.74 0.05
C LYS A 467 -15.24 79.49 0.40
N VAL A 468 -14.12 79.65 1.11
CA VAL A 468 -13.31 78.52 1.60
C VAL A 468 -14.07 77.70 2.64
N ALA A 469 -14.78 78.34 3.56
CA ALA A 469 -15.59 77.65 4.57
C ALA A 469 -16.77 76.87 3.95
N GLU A 470 -17.38 77.38 2.87
CA GLU A 470 -18.39 76.63 2.11
C GLU A 470 -17.81 75.45 1.35
N GLN A 471 -16.63 75.61 0.72
CA GLN A 471 -15.94 74.50 0.04
C GLN A 471 -15.55 73.38 1.02
N ILE A 472 -15.04 73.72 2.21
CA ILE A 472 -14.72 72.73 3.26
C ILE A 472 -15.99 71.99 3.69
N LYS A 473 -17.09 72.69 3.99
CA LYS A 473 -18.38 72.05 4.36
C LYS A 473 -18.92 71.14 3.24
N ALA A 474 -18.77 71.55 1.99
CA ALA A 474 -19.18 70.73 0.84
C ALA A 474 -18.35 69.44 0.75
N GLN A 475 -17.02 69.54 0.92
CA GLN A 475 -16.09 68.41 0.93
C GLN A 475 -16.35 67.46 2.11
N GLU A 476 -16.53 67.98 3.32
CA GLU A 476 -16.95 67.21 4.50
C GLU A 476 -18.27 66.47 4.26
N SER A 477 -19.26 67.12 3.65
CA SER A 477 -20.55 66.49 3.32
C SER A 477 -20.41 65.37 2.29
N CYS A 478 -19.44 65.47 1.38
CA CYS A 478 -19.13 64.44 0.38
C CYS A 478 -18.48 63.22 1.07
N TRP A 479 -17.41 63.44 1.84
CA TRP A 479 -16.76 62.38 2.63
C TRP A 479 -17.70 61.71 3.62
N HIS A 480 -18.62 62.46 4.26
CA HIS A 480 -19.57 61.89 5.20
C HIS A 480 -20.66 61.03 4.52
N LYS A 481 -21.02 61.30 3.25
CA LYS A 481 -21.84 60.40 2.43
C LYS A 481 -21.05 59.14 2.05
N GLN A 482 -19.85 59.32 1.54
CA GLN A 482 -18.97 58.23 1.09
C GLN A 482 -18.64 57.25 2.23
N LYS A 483 -18.40 57.78 3.44
CA LYS A 483 -18.24 57.00 4.67
C LYS A 483 -19.49 56.15 4.98
N LYS A 484 -20.69 56.74 4.94
CA LYS A 484 -21.94 56.01 5.23
C LYS A 484 -22.24 54.91 4.21
N GLU A 485 -21.89 55.13 2.95
CA GLU A 485 -22.08 54.14 1.89
C GLU A 485 -21.09 52.97 2.03
N LEU A 486 -19.83 53.24 2.41
CA LEU A 486 -18.86 52.21 2.81
C LEU A 486 -19.31 51.45 4.07
N GLU A 487 -19.77 52.15 5.11
CA GLU A 487 -20.29 51.53 6.34
C GLU A 487 -21.48 50.60 6.05
N LEU A 488 -22.37 51.00 5.14
CA LEU A 488 -23.47 50.15 4.66
C LEU A 488 -22.95 48.91 3.93
N GLN A 489 -22.07 49.07 2.94
CA GLN A 489 -21.50 47.95 2.17
C GLN A 489 -20.76 46.93 3.06
N TYR A 490 -19.96 47.40 4.02
CA TYR A 490 -19.31 46.53 5.00
C TYR A 490 -20.31 45.81 5.91
N SER A 491 -21.42 46.45 6.30
CA SER A 491 -22.46 45.81 7.11
C SER A 491 -23.21 44.71 6.34
N GLU A 492 -23.50 44.91 5.06
CA GLU A 492 -24.14 43.91 4.19
C GLU A 492 -23.21 42.72 3.94
N LEU A 493 -21.92 42.98 3.69
CA LEU A 493 -20.90 41.94 3.53
C LEU A 493 -20.73 41.11 4.82
N LEU A 494 -20.71 41.75 5.98
CA LEU A 494 -20.67 41.07 7.29
C LEU A 494 -21.88 40.15 7.49
N LEU A 495 -23.09 40.62 7.16
CA LEU A 495 -24.32 39.82 7.26
C LEU A 495 -24.31 38.63 6.28
N GLU A 496 -23.78 38.77 5.07
CA GLU A 496 -23.65 37.66 4.13
C GLU A 496 -22.57 36.65 4.56
N VAL A 497 -21.43 37.12 5.10
CA VAL A 497 -20.42 36.24 5.71
C VAL A 497 -20.99 35.48 6.91
N GLN A 498 -21.77 36.14 7.78
CA GLN A 498 -22.43 35.51 8.93
C GLN A 498 -23.44 34.44 8.49
N LYS A 499 -24.28 34.71 7.48
CA LYS A 499 -25.20 33.72 6.89
C LYS A 499 -24.47 32.53 6.28
N ARG A 500 -23.30 32.72 5.67
CA ARG A 500 -22.46 31.63 5.14
C ARG A 500 -21.87 30.80 6.27
N ALA A 501 -21.33 31.44 7.31
CA ALA A 501 -20.82 30.77 8.50
C ALA A 501 -21.89 29.89 9.18
N GLN A 502 -23.12 30.40 9.33
CA GLN A 502 -24.25 29.63 9.87
C GLN A 502 -24.59 28.40 9.01
N LYS A 503 -24.61 28.53 7.67
CA LYS A 503 -24.82 27.37 6.78
C LYS A 503 -23.70 26.32 6.90
N PHE A 504 -22.45 26.74 7.07
CA PHE A 504 -21.35 25.79 7.31
C PHE A 504 -21.43 25.13 8.69
N GLN A 505 -21.87 25.86 9.72
CA GLN A 505 -22.18 25.32 11.06
C GLN A 505 -23.24 24.21 10.97
N GLU A 506 -24.40 24.47 10.35
CA GLU A 506 -25.47 23.49 10.14
C GLU A 506 -25.00 22.23 9.38
N ILE A 507 -24.16 22.41 8.35
CA ILE A 507 -23.59 21.30 7.56
C ILE A 507 -22.60 20.49 8.41
N ALA A 508 -21.79 21.14 9.24
CA ALA A 508 -20.84 20.47 10.14
C ALA A 508 -21.57 19.65 11.21
N GLU A 509 -22.57 20.23 11.88
CA GLU A 509 -23.42 19.55 12.88
C GLU A 509 -24.13 18.34 12.27
N LYS A 510 -24.76 18.50 11.10
CA LYS A 510 -25.40 17.41 10.34
C LYS A 510 -24.42 16.33 9.86
N ASN A 511 -23.15 16.64 9.70
CA ASN A 511 -22.11 15.65 9.41
C ASN A 511 -21.59 14.96 10.67
N MET A 512 -21.53 15.66 11.81
CA MET A 512 -21.19 15.05 13.11
C MET A 512 -22.27 14.08 13.59
N GLU A 513 -23.55 14.38 13.33
CA GLU A 513 -24.65 13.44 13.49
C GLU A 513 -24.50 12.16 12.64
N LYS A 514 -24.00 12.28 11.40
CA LYS A 514 -23.72 11.09 10.57
C LYS A 514 -22.54 10.30 11.14
N LEU A 515 -21.48 10.99 11.55
CA LEU A 515 -20.28 10.37 12.09
C LEU A 515 -20.61 9.55 13.34
N THR A 516 -21.32 10.12 14.31
CA THR A 516 -21.73 9.42 15.53
C THR A 516 -22.72 8.26 15.29
N ARG A 517 -23.49 8.27 14.19
CA ARG A 517 -24.30 7.10 13.75
C ARG A 517 -23.43 6.00 13.14
N ILE A 518 -22.40 6.36 12.37
CA ILE A 518 -21.43 5.43 11.77
C ILE A 518 -20.53 4.82 12.85
N GLU A 519 -20.13 5.60 13.84
CA GLU A 519 -19.33 5.17 14.98
C GLU A 519 -20.07 4.10 15.80
N LYS A 520 -21.34 4.33 16.13
CA LYS A 520 -22.20 3.34 16.82
C LYS A 520 -22.41 2.06 16.01
N SER A 521 -22.56 2.14 14.69
CA SER A 521 -22.68 0.92 13.86
C SER A 521 -21.34 0.18 13.74
N HIS A 522 -20.22 0.89 13.75
CA HIS A 522 -18.88 0.30 13.84
C HIS A 522 -18.66 -0.41 15.19
N GLU A 523 -19.03 0.21 16.32
CA GLU A 523 -18.99 -0.41 17.66
C GLU A 523 -19.81 -1.72 17.70
N GLN A 524 -21.04 -1.69 17.18
CA GLN A 524 -21.89 -2.89 17.08
C GLN A 524 -21.22 -3.98 16.22
N LEU A 525 -20.70 -3.64 15.04
CA LEU A 525 -20.01 -4.59 14.16
C LEU A 525 -18.73 -5.17 14.81
N VAL A 526 -18.01 -4.40 15.62
CA VAL A 526 -16.86 -4.88 16.40
C VAL A 526 -17.30 -5.90 17.46
N LEU A 527 -18.41 -5.64 18.17
CA LEU A 527 -18.98 -6.58 19.15
C LEU A 527 -19.43 -7.88 18.48
N GLU A 528 -20.19 -7.81 17.38
CA GLU A 528 -20.61 -8.97 16.59
C GLU A 528 -19.41 -9.76 16.06
N ASN A 529 -18.39 -9.08 15.52
CA ASN A 529 -17.16 -9.71 15.04
C ASN A 529 -16.40 -10.44 16.17
N SER A 530 -16.40 -9.89 17.40
CA SER A 530 -15.84 -10.57 18.58
C SER A 530 -16.63 -11.82 18.97
N HIS A 531 -17.96 -11.79 18.87
CA HIS A 531 -18.83 -12.93 19.15
C HIS A 531 -18.60 -14.06 18.14
N PHE A 532 -18.59 -13.76 16.84
CA PHE A 532 -18.31 -14.76 15.80
C PHE A 532 -16.89 -15.34 15.89
N LYS A 533 -15.88 -14.54 16.27
CA LYS A 533 -14.52 -15.05 16.55
C LYS A 533 -14.51 -16.07 17.69
N ASN A 534 -15.20 -15.78 18.80
CA ASN A 534 -15.28 -16.70 19.94
C ASN A 534 -16.01 -17.99 19.59
N LEU A 535 -17.14 -17.92 18.87
CA LEU A 535 -17.88 -19.07 18.40
C LEU A 535 -17.04 -19.95 17.44
N LEU A 536 -16.34 -19.34 16.47
CA LEU A 536 -15.46 -20.05 15.55
C LEU A 536 -14.29 -20.74 16.27
N LEU A 537 -13.70 -20.09 17.29
CA LEU A 537 -12.66 -20.70 18.12
C LEU A 537 -13.20 -21.91 18.92
N GLN A 538 -14.42 -21.83 19.45
CA GLN A 538 -15.08 -22.96 20.11
C GLN A 538 -15.32 -24.11 19.14
N THR A 539 -15.99 -23.89 18.00
CA THR A 539 -16.27 -24.95 17.02
C THR A 539 -14.99 -25.57 16.47
N LYS A 540 -13.92 -24.78 16.26
CA LYS A 540 -12.60 -25.31 15.89
C LYS A 540 -12.00 -26.21 16.97
N ARG A 541 -12.19 -25.88 18.26
CA ARG A 541 -11.74 -26.72 19.39
C ARG A 541 -12.55 -28.01 19.49
N GLU A 542 -13.85 -27.97 19.24
CA GLU A 542 -14.72 -29.14 19.19
C GLU A 542 -14.33 -30.07 18.04
N GLN A 543 -14.24 -29.55 16.81
CA GLN A 543 -13.82 -30.30 15.62
C GLN A 543 -12.44 -30.96 15.79
N THR A 544 -11.45 -30.23 16.31
CA THR A 544 -10.11 -30.81 16.53
C THR A 544 -10.06 -31.79 17.70
N SER A 545 -10.95 -31.68 18.69
CA SER A 545 -11.12 -32.71 19.73
C SER A 545 -11.72 -33.99 19.16
N LEU A 546 -12.80 -33.85 18.39
CA LEU A 546 -13.48 -34.98 17.73
C LEU A 546 -12.52 -35.70 16.78
N LEU A 547 -11.75 -34.96 15.97
CA LEU A 547 -10.74 -35.53 15.07
C LEU A 547 -9.65 -36.30 15.84
N ALA A 548 -9.13 -35.74 16.95
CA ALA A 548 -8.13 -36.41 17.78
C ALA A 548 -8.67 -37.70 18.42
N ALA A 549 -9.89 -37.65 18.97
CA ALA A 549 -10.55 -38.81 19.55
C ALA A 549 -10.84 -39.89 18.49
N CYS A 550 -11.36 -39.52 17.32
CA CYS A 550 -11.59 -40.43 16.20
C CYS A 550 -10.29 -41.06 15.69
N ALA A 551 -9.19 -40.29 15.59
CA ALA A 551 -7.89 -40.81 15.18
C ALA A 551 -7.32 -41.83 16.18
N LEU A 552 -7.42 -41.56 17.48
CA LEU A 552 -7.01 -42.50 18.54
C LEU A 552 -7.89 -43.77 18.53
N MET A 553 -9.21 -43.62 18.41
CA MET A 553 -10.16 -44.73 18.35
C MET A 553 -9.96 -45.59 17.11
N ALA A 554 -9.77 -44.99 15.92
CA ALA A 554 -9.46 -45.72 14.69
C ALA A 554 -8.09 -46.44 14.79
N GLY A 555 -7.09 -45.78 15.37
CA GLY A 555 -5.77 -46.36 15.66
C GLY A 555 -5.79 -47.53 16.64
N ALA A 556 -6.79 -47.60 17.53
CA ALA A 556 -7.03 -48.75 18.39
C ALA A 556 -7.88 -49.84 17.70
N LEU A 557 -8.92 -49.44 16.96
CA LEU A 557 -9.90 -50.34 16.34
C LEU A 557 -9.31 -51.14 15.17
N TYR A 558 -8.57 -50.51 14.26
CA TYR A 558 -8.05 -51.18 13.06
C TYR A 558 -7.05 -52.32 13.37
N PRO A 559 -6.11 -52.19 14.33
CA PRO A 559 -5.29 -53.31 14.80
C PRO A 559 -6.08 -54.43 15.50
N LEU A 560 -7.24 -54.13 16.10
CA LEU A 560 -8.12 -55.15 16.71
C LEU A 560 -8.94 -55.87 15.64
N TYR A 561 -9.50 -55.14 14.68
CA TYR A 561 -10.22 -55.68 13.53
C TYR A 561 -9.34 -56.61 12.69
N SER A 562 -8.16 -56.15 12.27
CA SER A 562 -7.21 -56.97 11.49
C SER A 562 -6.77 -58.24 12.23
N ARG A 563 -6.61 -58.19 13.57
CA ARG A 563 -6.39 -59.39 14.40
C ARG A 563 -7.62 -60.33 14.41
N SER A 564 -8.83 -59.79 14.44
CA SER A 564 -10.07 -60.57 14.33
C SER A 564 -10.18 -61.28 12.97
N CYS A 565 -9.89 -60.58 11.87
CA CYS A 565 -9.84 -61.16 10.52
C CYS A 565 -8.76 -62.25 10.39
N ALA A 566 -7.58 -62.03 10.96
CA ALA A 566 -6.52 -63.05 11.02
C ALA A 566 -6.97 -64.30 11.81
N LEU A 567 -7.70 -64.13 12.92
CA LEU A 567 -8.29 -65.24 13.66
C LEU A 567 -9.42 -65.95 12.89
N SER A 568 -10.22 -65.21 12.10
CA SER A 568 -11.22 -65.81 11.20
C SER A 568 -10.55 -66.65 10.11
N THR A 569 -9.58 -66.12 9.39
CA THR A 569 -8.86 -66.89 8.36
C THR A 569 -8.13 -68.12 8.92
N GLN A 570 -7.65 -68.05 10.17
CA GLN A 570 -7.11 -69.22 10.88
C GLN A 570 -8.20 -70.25 11.25
N ARG A 571 -9.40 -69.82 11.68
CA ARG A 571 -10.58 -70.69 11.86
C ARG A 571 -10.93 -71.39 10.54
N ASP A 572 -10.98 -70.65 9.45
CA ASP A 572 -11.44 -71.11 8.14
C ASP A 572 -10.46 -72.13 7.54
N PHE A 573 -9.16 -71.84 7.58
CA PHE A 573 -8.11 -72.80 7.20
C PHE A 573 -8.14 -74.07 8.07
N LEU A 574 -8.36 -73.95 9.38
CA LEU A 574 -8.48 -75.13 10.26
C LEU A 574 -9.74 -75.96 9.93
N GLN A 575 -10.84 -75.33 9.52
CA GLN A 575 -12.05 -76.03 9.07
C GLN A 575 -11.82 -76.74 7.73
N GLU A 576 -11.16 -76.10 6.77
CA GLU A 576 -10.77 -76.71 5.49
C GLU A 576 -9.87 -77.93 5.69
N GLN A 577 -8.88 -77.86 6.59
CA GLN A 577 -8.01 -78.98 6.94
C GLN A 577 -8.79 -80.14 7.60
N VAL A 578 -9.82 -79.86 8.40
CA VAL A 578 -10.71 -80.89 8.97
C VAL A 578 -11.58 -81.54 7.88
N ASN A 579 -12.15 -80.75 6.97
CA ASN A 579 -12.97 -81.24 5.86
C ASN A 579 -12.13 -82.14 4.92
N THR A 580 -10.93 -81.68 4.57
CA THR A 580 -9.96 -82.43 3.75
C THR A 580 -9.53 -83.74 4.41
N PHE A 581 -9.37 -83.77 5.73
CA PHE A 581 -9.04 -84.99 6.47
C PHE A 581 -10.17 -86.04 6.44
N GLU A 582 -11.43 -85.62 6.56
CA GLU A 582 -12.57 -86.55 6.46
C GLU A 582 -12.78 -87.06 5.01
N LEU A 583 -12.51 -86.25 3.99
CA LEU A 583 -12.44 -86.68 2.58
C LEU A 583 -11.33 -87.73 2.35
N PHE A 584 -10.11 -87.45 2.80
CA PHE A 584 -8.98 -88.41 2.70
C PHE A 584 -9.28 -89.73 3.43
N LYS A 585 -9.94 -89.66 4.58
CA LYS A 585 -10.42 -90.80 5.37
C LYS A 585 -11.54 -91.58 4.65
N LEU A 586 -12.20 -91.01 3.63
CA LEU A 586 -13.07 -91.73 2.71
C LEU A 586 -12.23 -92.46 1.65
N GLU A 587 -11.32 -91.76 0.95
CA GLU A 587 -10.44 -92.34 -0.08
C GLU A 587 -9.65 -93.57 0.41
N VAL A 588 -9.12 -93.52 1.64
CA VAL A 588 -8.38 -94.65 2.24
C VAL A 588 -9.29 -95.86 2.48
N ARG A 589 -10.58 -95.67 2.80
CA ARG A 589 -11.54 -96.78 2.88
C ARG A 589 -11.79 -97.36 1.50
N THR A 590 -11.98 -96.52 0.48
CA THR A 590 -12.22 -96.95 -0.91
C THR A 590 -11.02 -97.73 -1.47
N LEU A 591 -9.78 -97.27 -1.22
CA LEU A 591 -8.56 -98.01 -1.59
C LEU A 591 -8.42 -99.33 -0.83
N ALA A 592 -8.73 -99.36 0.47
CA ALA A 592 -8.72 -100.60 1.26
C ALA A 592 -9.78 -101.60 0.79
N GLN A 593 -10.96 -101.12 0.34
CA GLN A 593 -12.02 -101.95 -0.25
C GLN A 593 -11.62 -102.47 -1.63
N ALA A 594 -11.03 -101.64 -2.49
CA ALA A 594 -10.58 -102.03 -3.83
C ALA A 594 -9.44 -103.05 -3.83
N LEU A 595 -8.62 -103.08 -2.78
CA LEU A 595 -7.57 -104.09 -2.57
C LEU A 595 -8.06 -105.35 -1.81
N SER A 596 -9.36 -105.45 -1.49
CA SER A 596 -9.94 -106.48 -0.63
C SER A 596 -10.95 -107.37 -1.37
N THR A 597 -10.47 -108.20 -2.30
CA THR A 597 -11.32 -109.15 -3.05
C THR A 597 -11.69 -110.40 -2.24
N VAL A 598 -12.85 -110.33 -1.58
CA VAL A 598 -13.80 -111.43 -1.30
C VAL A 598 -13.38 -112.53 -0.29
N GLU A 599 -14.08 -112.52 0.87
CA GLU A 599 -14.34 -113.62 1.83
C GLU A 599 -13.11 -114.26 2.54
N GLU A 600 -13.16 -114.66 3.83
CA GLU A 600 -14.20 -115.44 4.52
C GLU A 600 -14.83 -114.82 5.78
N LYS A 601 -15.97 -115.40 6.17
CA LYS A 601 -16.59 -115.26 7.50
C LYS A 601 -15.95 -116.26 8.48
N LYS A 602 -15.14 -115.79 9.45
CA LYS A 602 -15.19 -116.29 10.84
C LYS A 602 -14.44 -115.43 11.85
N GLN A 603 -14.99 -115.49 13.05
CA GLN A 603 -14.61 -114.83 14.29
C GLN A 603 -13.48 -115.60 15.00
N GLU A 604 -12.40 -114.93 15.40
CA GLU A 604 -11.69 -115.31 16.63
C GLU A 604 -10.91 -114.13 17.26
N GLU A 605 -10.82 -114.11 18.59
CA GLU A 605 -10.21 -113.01 19.37
C GLU A 605 -8.85 -113.40 19.98
N ALA A 606 -7.75 -112.74 19.58
CA ALA A 606 -6.47 -112.91 20.29
C ALA A 606 -5.53 -111.67 20.30
N LYS A 607 -5.70 -110.83 21.32
CA LYS A 607 -4.60 -110.30 22.17
C LYS A 607 -3.37 -109.65 21.47
N MET A 608 -3.47 -108.38 21.10
CA MET A 608 -2.30 -107.46 21.04
C MET A 608 -2.44 -106.31 22.05
N LYS A 609 -1.82 -106.46 23.23
CA LYS A 609 -1.90 -105.52 24.36
C LYS A 609 -1.15 -104.19 24.10
N LYS A 610 -1.80 -103.16 23.54
CA LYS A 610 -1.22 -101.79 23.42
C LYS A 610 -2.16 -100.66 23.92
N LYS A 611 -2.12 -100.42 25.24
CA LYS A 611 -2.59 -99.25 26.04
C LYS A 611 -3.48 -98.20 25.31
N PRO A 612 -4.82 -98.20 25.49
CA PRO A 612 -5.72 -97.21 24.85
C PRO A 612 -5.65 -95.78 25.44
N PHE A 613 -5.21 -95.63 26.68
CA PHE A 613 -5.33 -94.37 27.45
C PHE A 613 -4.61 -93.13 26.87
N LYS A 614 -3.67 -93.27 25.93
CA LYS A 614 -3.03 -92.11 25.28
C LYS A 614 -3.92 -91.39 24.26
N GLY A 615 -4.98 -92.03 23.75
CA GLY A 615 -5.95 -91.40 22.85
C GLY A 615 -6.92 -90.48 23.58
N LEU A 616 -7.65 -91.02 24.56
CA LEU A 616 -8.72 -90.32 25.27
C LEU A 616 -8.28 -89.02 25.95
N ILE A 617 -7.08 -88.96 26.52
CA ILE A 617 -6.54 -87.73 27.15
C ILE A 617 -6.33 -86.60 26.10
N ARG A 618 -6.00 -86.94 24.85
CA ARG A 618 -5.91 -85.95 23.75
C ARG A 618 -7.30 -85.48 23.31
N VAL A 619 -8.29 -86.38 23.27
CA VAL A 619 -9.70 -86.04 22.94
C VAL A 619 -10.30 -85.12 24.02
N PHE A 620 -10.16 -85.48 25.30
CA PHE A 620 -10.63 -84.67 26.43
C PHE A 620 -10.01 -83.25 26.42
N ARG A 621 -8.69 -83.14 26.18
CA ARG A 621 -8.04 -81.82 26.06
C ARG A 621 -8.54 -81.01 24.86
N LYS A 622 -8.84 -81.63 23.72
CA LYS A 622 -9.51 -80.93 22.60
C LYS A 622 -10.90 -80.44 23.00
N GLY A 623 -11.69 -81.28 23.67
CA GLY A 623 -13.02 -80.92 24.18
C GLY A 623 -13.00 -79.74 25.15
N VAL A 624 -12.11 -79.74 26.15
CA VAL A 624 -11.97 -78.62 27.10
C VAL A 624 -11.52 -77.32 26.41
N ILE A 625 -10.63 -77.39 25.42
CA ILE A 625 -10.25 -76.22 24.62
C ILE A 625 -11.45 -75.69 23.82
N ALA A 626 -12.23 -76.56 23.19
CA ALA A 626 -13.44 -76.17 22.46
C ALA A 626 -14.51 -75.55 23.37
N ILE A 627 -14.76 -76.11 24.56
CA ILE A 627 -15.70 -75.56 25.54
C ILE A 627 -15.24 -74.20 26.08
N LEU A 628 -13.95 -74.01 26.33
CA LEU A 628 -13.41 -72.71 26.75
C LEU A 628 -13.45 -71.66 25.64
N ALA A 629 -13.26 -72.06 24.37
CA ALA A 629 -13.46 -71.19 23.23
C ALA A 629 -14.94 -70.81 23.06
N ALA A 630 -15.85 -71.79 23.14
CA ALA A 630 -17.29 -71.57 23.06
C ALA A 630 -17.82 -70.67 24.19
N ASN A 631 -17.37 -70.86 25.43
CA ASN A 631 -17.75 -69.98 26.55
C ASN A 631 -17.19 -68.56 26.39
N ARG A 632 -15.99 -68.39 25.82
CA ARG A 632 -15.45 -67.05 25.50
C ARG A 632 -16.25 -66.35 24.40
N LEU A 633 -16.58 -67.06 23.32
CA LEU A 633 -17.44 -66.55 22.24
C LEU A 633 -18.85 -66.21 22.74
N LYS A 634 -19.43 -67.07 23.59
CA LYS A 634 -20.70 -66.81 24.27
C LYS A 634 -20.64 -65.55 25.13
N HIS A 635 -19.57 -65.36 25.90
CA HIS A 635 -19.43 -64.18 26.77
C HIS A 635 -19.24 -62.89 25.97
N LEU A 636 -18.57 -62.94 24.81
CA LEU A 636 -18.48 -61.82 23.87
C LEU A 636 -19.85 -61.48 23.25
N GLY A 637 -20.68 -62.49 22.96
CA GLY A 637 -22.01 -62.32 22.36
C GLY A 637 -23.14 -61.96 23.33
N GLN A 638 -22.87 -61.70 24.63
CA GLN A 638 -23.91 -61.51 25.66
C GLN A 638 -23.84 -60.16 26.40
N SER A 639 -23.03 -59.19 25.94
CA SER A 639 -22.71 -58.00 26.74
C SER A 639 -22.78 -56.64 26.01
N CYS A 640 -23.43 -56.53 24.85
CA CYS A 640 -23.58 -55.24 24.15
C CYS A 640 -24.94 -55.05 23.48
N ALA A 641 -25.49 -53.84 23.56
CA ALA A 641 -26.61 -53.39 22.74
C ALA A 641 -26.12 -53.06 21.32
N SER A 642 -26.34 -53.98 20.38
CA SER A 642 -25.96 -53.83 18.98
C SER A 642 -26.84 -52.82 18.24
N LEU A 643 -26.21 -51.84 17.59
CA LEU A 643 -26.83 -50.93 16.64
C LEU A 643 -26.94 -51.59 15.26
N PHE A 644 -25.81 -52.03 14.70
CA PHE A 644 -25.74 -52.85 13.48
C PHE A 644 -24.46 -53.70 13.47
N THR A 645 -24.34 -54.61 12.50
CA THR A 645 -23.10 -55.36 12.23
C THR A 645 -22.56 -54.95 10.86
N TRP A 646 -21.32 -54.47 10.82
CA TRP A 646 -20.63 -54.17 9.57
C TRP A 646 -19.95 -55.43 9.02
N MET A 647 -20.15 -55.72 7.74
CA MET A 647 -19.44 -56.78 7.01
C MET A 647 -18.86 -56.19 5.72
N GLU A 648 -17.64 -56.62 5.38
CA GLU A 648 -17.06 -56.33 4.07
C GLU A 648 -17.55 -57.40 3.07
N ASN A 649 -17.98 -56.97 1.88
CA ASN A 649 -18.78 -57.81 0.98
C ASN A 649 -18.02 -59.06 0.48
N PHE A 650 -18.80 -60.11 0.17
CA PHE A 650 -18.40 -61.35 -0.52
C PHE A 650 -17.68 -62.47 0.25
N LYS A 651 -17.56 -62.45 1.59
CA LYS A 651 -17.18 -63.65 2.38
C LYS A 651 -17.94 -63.76 3.70
N GLU A 652 -18.17 -64.99 4.16
CA GLU A 652 -18.80 -65.34 5.46
C GLU A 652 -17.85 -65.12 6.66
N GLY A 653 -17.30 -63.90 6.74
CA GLY A 653 -16.39 -63.46 7.78
C GLY A 653 -17.09 -63.03 9.07
N ILE A 654 -16.30 -62.84 10.13
CA ILE A 654 -16.80 -62.27 11.39
C ILE A 654 -17.03 -60.77 11.17
N GLY A 655 -18.30 -60.37 11.08
CA GLY A 655 -18.70 -58.97 11.04
C GLY A 655 -18.35 -58.20 12.32
N MET A 656 -18.07 -56.90 12.17
CA MET A 656 -17.75 -56.01 13.28
C MET A 656 -19.05 -55.42 13.87
N LEU A 657 -19.30 -55.70 15.15
CA LEU A 657 -20.46 -55.18 15.85
C LEU A 657 -20.27 -53.70 16.21
N VAL A 658 -21.23 -52.86 15.86
CA VAL A 658 -21.31 -51.45 16.29
C VAL A 658 -22.36 -51.35 17.38
N CYS A 659 -22.03 -50.67 18.48
CA CYS A 659 -22.84 -50.64 19.71
C CYS A 659 -23.07 -49.21 20.21
N THR A 660 -24.17 -48.98 20.91
CA THR A 660 -24.49 -47.73 21.62
C THR A 660 -24.54 -47.98 23.13
N GLY A 661 -24.29 -46.96 23.94
CA GLY A 661 -24.58 -47.03 25.38
C GLY A 661 -26.08 -47.05 25.64
N GLU A 662 -26.52 -47.73 26.70
CA GLU A 662 -27.92 -47.74 27.11
C GLU A 662 -28.19 -46.74 28.23
N PRO A 663 -29.25 -45.91 28.16
CA PRO A 663 -29.76 -45.19 29.32
C PRO A 663 -30.26 -46.18 30.38
N LYS A 664 -30.26 -45.77 31.65
CA LYS A 664 -30.33 -46.68 32.82
C LYS A 664 -31.69 -47.37 33.06
N ASP A 665 -32.72 -47.14 32.25
CA ASP A 665 -34.09 -47.58 32.53
C ASP A 665 -34.39 -49.03 32.13
N LYS A 666 -34.77 -49.83 33.15
CA LYS A 666 -34.83 -51.30 33.09
C LYS A 666 -36.20 -51.83 32.67
N HIS A 667 -36.74 -51.39 31.53
CA HIS A 667 -38.04 -51.86 31.04
C HIS A 667 -37.94 -52.90 29.91
N LYS A 668 -38.46 -54.11 30.16
CA LYS A 668 -38.51 -55.21 29.19
C LYS A 668 -39.70 -55.07 28.24
N PHE A 669 -39.56 -54.23 27.22
CA PHE A 669 -40.61 -54.03 26.21
C PHE A 669 -40.86 -55.26 25.30
N PRO A 670 -42.08 -55.40 24.74
CA PRO A 670 -42.40 -56.40 23.70
C PRO A 670 -41.53 -56.27 22.45
N LYS A 671 -41.48 -57.32 21.61
CA LYS A 671 -40.53 -57.42 20.48
C LYS A 671 -40.57 -56.21 19.52
N HIS A 672 -41.75 -55.77 19.08
CA HIS A 672 -41.87 -54.72 18.05
C HIS A 672 -41.52 -53.31 18.56
N GLN A 673 -41.74 -52.98 19.84
CA GLN A 673 -41.37 -51.67 20.40
C GLN A 673 -39.84 -51.47 20.53
N LYS A 674 -39.04 -52.55 20.48
CA LYS A 674 -37.58 -52.47 20.62
C LYS A 674 -36.88 -51.79 19.44
N GLU A 675 -37.45 -51.84 18.24
CA GLU A 675 -36.82 -51.29 17.04
C GLU A 675 -36.87 -49.75 17.07
N GLN A 676 -38.06 -49.18 17.31
CA GLN A 676 -38.23 -47.73 17.50
C GLN A 676 -37.43 -47.21 18.70
N LEU A 677 -37.42 -47.94 19.82
CA LEU A 677 -36.65 -47.53 21.01
C LEU A 677 -35.13 -47.54 20.75
N ARG A 678 -34.62 -48.50 19.96
CA ARG A 678 -33.22 -48.49 19.49
C ARG A 678 -32.90 -47.29 18.62
N CYS A 679 -33.78 -46.90 17.70
CA CYS A 679 -33.57 -45.71 16.87
C CYS A 679 -33.55 -44.42 17.71
N LEU A 680 -34.43 -44.31 18.72
CA LEU A 680 -34.43 -43.18 19.66
C LEU A 680 -33.18 -43.13 20.54
N HIS A 681 -32.72 -44.29 21.06
CA HIS A 681 -31.48 -44.38 21.84
C HIS A 681 -30.23 -44.12 20.98
N ALA A 682 -30.23 -44.55 19.72
CA ALA A 682 -29.16 -44.23 18.77
C ALA A 682 -29.10 -42.74 18.47
N LEU A 683 -30.26 -42.10 18.25
CA LEU A 683 -30.33 -40.66 18.01
C LEU A 683 -29.86 -39.87 19.23
N SER A 684 -30.34 -40.17 20.44
CA SER A 684 -29.92 -39.46 21.66
C SER A 684 -28.45 -39.69 22.02
N TRP A 685 -27.89 -40.85 21.68
CA TRP A 685 -26.44 -41.10 21.79
C TRP A 685 -25.63 -40.27 20.80
N LEU A 686 -26.07 -40.20 19.53
CA LEU A 686 -25.38 -39.47 18.45
C LEU A 686 -25.51 -37.95 18.57
N THR A 687 -26.52 -37.42 19.26
CA THR A 687 -26.71 -35.97 19.50
C THR A 687 -26.35 -35.51 20.91
N SER A 688 -25.74 -36.37 21.74
CA SER A 688 -25.44 -36.06 23.14
C SER A 688 -24.41 -34.93 23.31
N SER A 689 -24.85 -33.80 23.89
CA SER A 689 -23.99 -32.71 24.37
C SER A 689 -22.96 -33.18 25.38
N ASP A 690 -23.35 -34.11 26.24
CA ASP A 690 -22.55 -34.57 27.37
C ASP A 690 -21.43 -35.49 26.88
N LEU A 691 -21.69 -36.31 25.85
CA LEU A 691 -20.68 -37.09 25.15
C LEU A 691 -19.69 -36.18 24.40
N LEU A 692 -20.18 -35.13 23.72
CA LEU A 692 -19.31 -34.13 23.08
C LEU A 692 -18.40 -33.43 24.11
N ALA A 693 -18.96 -32.96 25.23
CA ALA A 693 -18.21 -32.36 26.32
C ALA A 693 -17.21 -33.34 26.96
N ALA A 694 -17.59 -34.61 27.14
CA ALA A 694 -16.72 -35.66 27.63
C ALA A 694 -15.52 -35.92 26.68
N ILE A 695 -15.74 -35.87 25.36
CA ILE A 695 -14.67 -35.98 24.35
C ILE A 695 -13.74 -34.77 24.40
N VAL A 696 -14.28 -33.54 24.31
CA VAL A 696 -13.49 -32.29 24.32
C VAL A 696 -12.65 -32.18 25.60
N THR A 697 -13.23 -32.45 26.77
CA THR A 697 -12.51 -32.42 28.04
C THR A 697 -11.49 -33.54 28.22
N SER A 698 -11.58 -34.64 27.44
CA SER A 698 -10.55 -35.70 27.44
C SER A 698 -9.39 -35.37 26.52
N MET A 699 -9.66 -34.70 25.40
CA MET A 699 -8.65 -34.33 24.40
C MET A 699 -7.88 -33.05 24.73
N ALA A 700 -8.34 -32.23 25.69
CA ALA A 700 -7.77 -30.92 25.99
C ALA A 700 -6.22 -30.93 26.20
N GLU A 701 -5.69 -31.89 26.95
CA GLU A 701 -4.23 -32.02 27.19
C GLU A 701 -3.46 -32.36 25.90
N LEU A 702 -4.02 -33.22 25.05
CA LEU A 702 -3.47 -33.55 23.75
C LEU A 702 -3.57 -32.36 22.77
N GLN A 703 -4.67 -31.60 22.77
CA GLN A 703 -4.79 -30.38 21.98
C GLN A 703 -3.75 -29.33 22.39
N GLU A 704 -3.51 -29.16 23.68
CA GLU A 704 -2.52 -28.23 24.22
C GLU A 704 -1.08 -28.68 23.89
N ALA A 705 -0.79 -29.98 23.95
CA ALA A 705 0.48 -30.52 23.49
C ALA A 705 0.69 -30.26 21.99
N ILE A 706 -0.32 -30.54 21.15
CA ILE A 706 -0.27 -30.32 19.70
C ILE A 706 -0.07 -28.85 19.37
N SER A 707 -0.77 -27.92 20.02
CA SER A 707 -0.65 -26.48 19.74
C SER A 707 0.69 -25.86 20.19
N LYS A 708 1.41 -26.53 21.10
CA LYS A 708 2.75 -26.15 21.58
C LYS A 708 3.90 -26.93 20.92
N THR A 709 3.61 -27.87 20.00
CA THR A 709 4.63 -28.70 19.34
C THR A 709 5.19 -28.03 18.08
N ASP A 710 6.46 -27.63 18.11
CA ASP A 710 7.24 -27.40 16.88
C ASP A 710 7.54 -28.75 16.22
N PRO A 711 7.15 -28.99 14.95
CA PRO A 711 7.44 -30.23 14.22
C PRO A 711 8.90 -30.68 14.22
N ASN A 712 9.84 -29.75 14.38
CA ASN A 712 11.28 -30.01 14.34
C ASN A 712 11.85 -30.50 15.70
N SER A 713 11.10 -30.37 16.80
CA SER A 713 11.58 -30.67 18.15
C SER A 713 11.42 -32.14 18.54
N ARG A 714 12.50 -32.93 18.40
CA ARG A 714 12.55 -34.34 18.85
C ARG A 714 12.13 -34.54 20.32
N ILE A 715 12.40 -33.55 21.19
CA ILE A 715 12.06 -33.61 22.62
C ILE A 715 10.54 -33.62 22.82
N CYS A 716 9.78 -32.94 21.95
CA CYS A 716 8.33 -32.83 22.08
C CYS A 716 7.60 -34.15 21.80
N GLY A 717 8.18 -35.05 20.99
CA GLY A 717 7.56 -36.34 20.63
C GLY A 717 7.20 -37.22 21.83
N HIS A 718 8.03 -37.25 22.88
CA HIS A 718 7.73 -38.01 24.09
C HIS A 718 6.58 -37.40 24.92
N LEU A 719 6.49 -36.06 24.96
CA LEU A 719 5.39 -35.35 25.63
C LEU A 719 4.08 -35.55 24.87
N LEU A 720 4.10 -35.45 23.53
CA LEU A 720 2.94 -35.72 22.67
C LEU A 720 2.43 -37.16 22.81
N ILE A 721 3.33 -38.15 22.85
CA ILE A 721 2.96 -39.56 23.09
C ILE A 721 2.42 -39.77 24.52
N GLY A 722 2.94 -39.03 25.52
CA GLY A 722 2.41 -39.03 26.88
C GLY A 722 1.00 -38.47 26.95
N ALA A 723 0.78 -37.28 26.39
CA ALA A 723 -0.52 -36.64 26.29
C ALA A 723 -1.52 -37.50 25.52
N ALA A 724 -1.12 -38.11 24.39
CA ALA A 724 -1.97 -39.01 23.62
C ALA A 724 -2.42 -40.25 24.42
N LYS A 725 -1.52 -40.85 25.21
CA LYS A 725 -1.87 -41.97 26.12
C LYS A 725 -2.82 -41.53 27.23
N ASN A 726 -2.58 -40.37 27.85
CA ASN A 726 -3.41 -39.85 28.93
C ASN A 726 -4.81 -39.44 28.43
N SER A 727 -4.89 -38.75 27.30
CA SER A 727 -6.15 -38.40 26.64
C SER A 727 -6.91 -39.63 26.14
N PHE A 728 -6.22 -40.66 25.63
CA PHE A 728 -6.88 -41.92 25.25
C PHE A 728 -7.42 -42.68 26.47
N ALA A 729 -6.66 -42.76 27.57
CA ALA A 729 -7.16 -43.34 28.82
C ALA A 729 -8.40 -42.60 29.34
N LYS A 730 -8.32 -41.27 29.47
CA LYS A 730 -9.45 -40.42 29.90
C LYS A 730 -10.67 -40.53 28.99
N LEU A 731 -10.47 -40.69 27.68
CA LEU A 731 -11.53 -40.94 26.70
C LEU A 731 -12.17 -42.31 26.94
N MET A 732 -11.37 -43.37 27.06
CA MET A 732 -11.86 -44.72 27.33
C MET A 732 -12.58 -44.82 28.66
N ASP A 733 -12.07 -44.20 29.74
CA ASP A 733 -12.72 -44.18 31.05
C ASP A 733 -14.11 -43.52 30.98
N LYS A 734 -14.24 -42.37 30.31
CA LYS A 734 -15.54 -41.68 30.15
C LYS A 734 -16.48 -42.43 29.20
N ILE A 735 -15.97 -43.04 28.13
CA ILE A 735 -16.79 -43.88 27.25
C ILE A 735 -17.27 -45.14 28.01
N SER A 736 -16.42 -45.81 28.79
CA SER A 736 -16.82 -46.95 29.63
C SER A 736 -17.92 -46.56 30.61
N LEU A 737 -17.80 -45.43 31.31
CA LEU A 737 -18.85 -44.91 32.19
C LEU A 737 -20.18 -44.60 31.48
N ALA A 738 -20.16 -44.36 30.17
CA ALA A 738 -21.34 -44.16 29.32
C ALA A 738 -21.84 -45.45 28.63
N MET A 739 -21.05 -46.52 28.61
CA MET A 739 -21.37 -47.82 28.00
C MET A 739 -21.78 -48.90 29.02
N ASP A 740 -21.35 -48.80 30.29
CA ASP A 740 -21.55 -49.83 31.32
C ASP A 740 -22.99 -49.88 31.89
N SER A 741 -23.92 -50.47 31.13
CA SER A 741 -25.27 -50.81 31.60
C SER A 741 -25.34 -52.15 32.37
N MET A 742 -24.56 -52.31 33.47
CA MET A 742 -24.90 -53.10 34.70
C MET A 742 -23.66 -53.46 35.55
N PRO A 743 -23.68 -53.23 36.88
CA PRO A 743 -22.66 -53.76 37.79
C PRO A 743 -22.89 -55.24 38.11
N LEU A 744 -22.18 -56.15 37.43
CA LEU A 744 -21.97 -57.51 37.94
C LEU A 744 -20.71 -57.55 38.82
N HIS A 745 -20.77 -58.22 39.97
CA HIS A 745 -19.64 -58.33 40.89
C HIS A 745 -18.50 -59.19 40.30
N SER A 746 -17.60 -58.54 39.57
CA SER A 746 -16.34 -59.11 39.10
C SER A 746 -15.22 -58.08 39.11
N ASN A 747 -14.93 -57.54 40.30
CA ASN A 747 -13.84 -56.57 40.50
C ASN A 747 -12.46 -57.26 40.46
N ARG A 748 -12.11 -57.84 39.30
CA ARG A 748 -10.78 -58.34 38.98
C ARG A 748 -10.44 -57.98 37.54
N SER A 749 -9.71 -56.88 37.38
CA SER A 749 -9.28 -56.38 36.07
C SER A 749 -8.46 -57.42 35.31
N ILE A 750 -8.65 -57.45 33.98
CA ILE A 750 -8.01 -58.40 33.05
C ILE A 750 -6.48 -58.18 32.94
N THR A 751 -5.94 -57.20 33.68
CA THR A 751 -4.49 -56.94 33.84
C THR A 751 -3.79 -57.85 34.85
N TYR A 752 -4.51 -58.60 35.72
CA TYR A 752 -3.83 -59.54 36.63
C TYR A 752 -3.52 -60.87 35.94
N VAL A 753 -2.22 -61.14 35.72
CA VAL A 753 -1.75 -62.41 35.14
C VAL A 753 -1.83 -63.52 36.20
N GLU A 754 -2.99 -64.18 36.28
CA GLU A 754 -3.14 -65.43 37.02
C GLU A 754 -2.27 -66.54 36.41
N LYS A 755 -1.07 -66.73 36.98
CA LYS A 755 0.01 -67.61 36.51
C LYS A 755 -0.37 -69.10 36.37
N ASP A 756 -1.52 -69.50 36.93
CA ASP A 756 -2.06 -70.86 36.91
C ASP A 756 -3.43 -71.01 36.21
N SER A 757 -3.89 -69.96 35.51
CA SER A 757 -5.07 -70.06 34.65
C SER A 757 -4.98 -71.27 33.72
N LEU A 758 -6.07 -72.05 33.63
CA LEU A 758 -6.12 -73.28 32.83
C LEU A 758 -5.68 -73.04 31.38
N VAL A 759 -5.98 -71.84 30.84
CA VAL A 759 -5.57 -71.41 29.50
C VAL A 759 -4.05 -71.26 29.38
N GLN A 760 -3.36 -70.69 30.38
CA GLN A 760 -1.90 -70.58 30.37
C GLN A 760 -1.22 -71.93 30.59
N ARG A 761 -1.81 -72.80 31.42
CA ARG A 761 -1.35 -74.20 31.60
C ARG A 761 -1.53 -75.04 30.33
N LEU A 762 -2.64 -74.85 29.60
CA LEU A 762 -2.88 -75.46 28.28
C LEU A 762 -1.92 -74.90 27.22
N ALA A 763 -1.71 -73.58 27.16
CA ALA A 763 -0.77 -72.96 26.21
C ALA A 763 0.68 -73.42 26.43
N ARG A 764 1.17 -73.43 27.69
CA ARG A 764 2.48 -74.01 28.05
C ARG A 764 2.55 -75.50 27.71
N GLY A 765 1.46 -76.24 27.93
CA GLY A 765 1.35 -77.66 27.56
C GLY A 765 1.43 -77.90 26.05
N LEU A 766 0.74 -77.08 25.25
CA LEU A 766 0.75 -77.15 23.78
C LEU A 766 2.13 -76.79 23.24
N HIS A 767 2.72 -75.68 23.72
CA HIS A 767 4.06 -75.24 23.34
C HIS A 767 5.09 -76.32 23.67
N LYS A 768 5.11 -76.84 24.91
CA LYS A 768 6.04 -77.93 25.31
C LYS A 768 5.87 -79.20 24.47
N VAL A 769 4.66 -79.54 24.04
CA VAL A 769 4.43 -80.66 23.10
C VAL A 769 4.99 -80.35 21.71
N ASN A 770 4.86 -79.11 21.22
CA ASN A 770 5.39 -78.70 19.92
C ASN A 770 6.93 -78.64 19.92
N THR A 771 7.55 -78.10 20.98
CA THR A 771 9.01 -78.12 21.15
C THR A 771 9.55 -79.55 21.22
N LEU A 772 8.84 -80.47 21.89
CA LEU A 772 9.21 -81.88 21.92
C LEU A 772 9.04 -82.56 20.56
N ALA A 773 7.97 -82.27 19.81
CA ALA A 773 7.78 -82.82 18.46
C ALA A 773 8.92 -82.42 17.51
N LEU A 774 9.32 -81.15 17.54
CA LEU A 774 10.51 -80.65 16.82
C LEU A 774 11.80 -81.34 17.30
N LYS A 775 12.01 -81.44 18.62
CA LYS A 775 13.23 -82.02 19.20
C LYS A 775 13.36 -83.54 18.99
N TYR A 776 12.28 -84.26 18.71
CA TYR A 776 12.28 -85.68 18.34
C TYR A 776 12.31 -85.93 16.82
N GLY A 777 12.58 -84.92 15.99
CA GLY A 777 12.76 -85.11 14.55
C GLY A 777 11.48 -85.54 13.81
N LEU A 778 10.29 -85.30 14.38
CA LEU A 778 8.99 -85.53 13.72
C LEU A 778 8.68 -84.43 12.69
N CYS A 779 9.68 -84.06 11.90
CA CYS A 779 9.57 -83.16 10.77
C CYS A 779 9.23 -83.99 9.54
N GLY A 780 8.05 -83.75 8.95
CA GLY A 780 7.50 -84.63 7.93
C GLY A 780 6.71 -85.79 8.51
N HIS A 781 5.48 -85.51 8.93
CA HIS A 781 4.41 -86.28 8.31
C HIS A 781 4.58 -86.07 6.80
N VAL A 782 5.14 -87.06 6.09
CA VAL A 782 4.93 -87.18 4.65
C VAL A 782 3.41 -87.07 4.48
N PRO A 783 2.89 -86.09 3.71
CA PRO A 783 1.45 -85.89 3.60
C PRO A 783 0.83 -87.24 3.25
N ILE A 784 -0.23 -87.65 3.93
CA ILE A 784 -0.69 -89.04 3.76
C ILE A 784 -1.15 -89.27 2.31
N LEU A 785 -1.61 -88.19 1.66
CA LEU A 785 -1.77 -88.02 0.20
C LEU A 785 -0.54 -88.38 -0.65
N LYS A 786 0.67 -87.98 -0.22
CA LYS A 786 1.95 -88.28 -0.88
C LYS A 786 2.34 -89.75 -0.67
N SER A 787 1.95 -90.36 0.46
CA SER A 787 2.11 -91.79 0.71
C SER A 787 1.11 -92.63 -0.09
N THR A 788 -0.16 -92.23 -0.19
CA THR A 788 -1.15 -92.92 -1.05
C THR A 788 -0.84 -92.73 -2.53
N ALA A 789 -0.41 -91.54 -2.97
CA ALA A 789 0.08 -91.33 -4.34
C ALA A 789 1.35 -92.15 -4.63
N SER A 790 2.24 -92.33 -3.65
CA SER A 790 3.39 -93.25 -3.79
C SER A 790 2.95 -94.70 -3.88
N LEU A 791 1.91 -95.11 -3.14
CA LEU A 791 1.33 -96.46 -3.23
C LEU A 791 0.65 -96.68 -4.58
N GLN A 792 -0.15 -95.73 -5.07
CA GLN A 792 -0.74 -95.76 -6.41
C GLN A 792 0.34 -95.81 -7.50
N LYS A 793 1.43 -95.03 -7.37
CA LYS A 793 2.57 -95.07 -8.31
C LYS A 793 3.34 -96.39 -8.24
N GLN A 794 3.45 -97.02 -7.07
CA GLN A 794 4.02 -98.37 -6.92
C GLN A 794 3.14 -99.43 -7.58
N ILE A 795 1.81 -99.39 -7.38
CA ILE A 795 0.84 -100.29 -7.99
C ILE A 795 0.87 -100.13 -9.53
N PHE A 796 0.75 -98.90 -10.03
CA PHE A 796 0.81 -98.60 -11.47
C PHE A 796 2.15 -98.99 -12.10
N GLY A 797 3.27 -98.71 -11.42
CA GLY A 797 4.60 -99.14 -11.83
C GLY A 797 4.81 -100.66 -11.74
N PHE A 798 3.98 -101.40 -10.99
CA PHE A 798 3.96 -102.85 -11.00
C PHE A 798 3.19 -103.38 -12.22
N THR A 799 2.00 -102.84 -12.53
CA THR A 799 1.25 -103.20 -13.75
C THR A 799 2.00 -102.83 -15.03
N GLN A 800 2.67 -101.67 -15.09
CA GLN A 800 3.51 -101.31 -16.24
C GLN A 800 4.69 -102.26 -16.43
N ARG A 801 5.39 -102.67 -15.36
CA ARG A 801 6.48 -103.66 -15.46
C ARG A 801 5.99 -105.04 -15.86
N LEU A 802 4.83 -105.47 -15.36
CA LEU A 802 4.21 -106.74 -15.77
C LEU A 802 3.85 -106.73 -17.27
N HIS A 803 3.33 -105.61 -17.78
CA HIS A 803 3.04 -105.44 -19.20
C HIS A 803 4.32 -105.40 -20.06
N ALA A 804 5.33 -104.62 -19.65
CA ALA A 804 6.61 -104.53 -20.35
C ALA A 804 7.31 -105.90 -20.46
N ALA A 805 7.35 -106.69 -19.38
CA ALA A 805 7.94 -108.02 -19.39
C ALA A 805 7.23 -108.99 -20.36
N GLU A 806 5.91 -108.89 -20.52
CA GLU A 806 5.18 -109.71 -21.51
C GLU A 806 5.40 -109.23 -22.96
N VAL A 807 5.65 -107.92 -23.16
CA VAL A 807 6.05 -107.36 -24.46
C VAL A 807 7.48 -107.78 -24.83
N GLU A 808 8.44 -107.68 -23.91
CA GLU A 808 9.82 -108.17 -24.11
C GLU A 808 9.85 -109.68 -24.38
N ARG A 809 9.04 -110.48 -23.67
CA ARG A 809 8.88 -111.92 -23.91
C ARG A 809 8.32 -112.25 -25.31
N ARG A 810 7.61 -111.32 -25.96
CA ARG A 810 7.21 -111.42 -27.37
C ARG A 810 8.33 -110.95 -28.31
N SER A 811 9.03 -109.86 -27.98
CA SER A 811 10.13 -109.30 -28.79
C SER A 811 11.30 -110.29 -28.94
N LEU A 812 11.80 -110.83 -27.83
CA LEU A 812 12.93 -111.76 -27.81
C LEU A 812 12.65 -113.06 -28.60
N ARG A 813 11.39 -113.45 -28.75
CA ARG A 813 10.98 -114.59 -29.58
C ARG A 813 11.08 -114.32 -31.09
N LEU A 814 11.06 -113.04 -31.51
CA LEU A 814 11.27 -112.64 -32.89
C LEU A 814 12.77 -112.50 -33.19
N GLU A 815 13.52 -111.83 -32.32
CA GLU A 815 14.98 -111.67 -32.47
C GLU A 815 15.73 -113.01 -32.56
N VAL A 816 15.34 -114.01 -31.76
CA VAL A 816 15.92 -115.38 -31.82
C VAL A 816 15.65 -116.09 -33.15
N ALA A 817 14.60 -115.72 -33.89
CA ALA A 817 14.35 -116.22 -35.24
C ALA A 817 15.20 -115.46 -36.30
N GLU A 818 15.48 -114.18 -36.06
CA GLU A 818 16.24 -113.31 -36.96
C GLU A 818 17.76 -113.55 -36.86
N PHE A 819 18.32 -113.70 -35.65
CA PHE A 819 19.72 -114.10 -35.46
C PHE A 819 20.08 -115.41 -36.18
N LYS A 820 19.12 -116.33 -36.32
CA LYS A 820 19.32 -117.59 -37.08
C LYS A 820 19.42 -117.40 -38.60
N ARG A 821 18.96 -116.27 -39.16
CA ARG A 821 19.26 -115.91 -40.56
C ARG A 821 20.65 -115.30 -40.66
N ASN A 822 20.93 -114.28 -39.86
CA ASN A 822 22.12 -113.43 -40.01
C ASN A 822 23.43 -114.23 -39.84
N VAL A 823 23.45 -115.27 -38.99
CA VAL A 823 24.59 -116.19 -38.84
C VAL A 823 24.92 -116.97 -40.13
N ASN A 824 23.93 -117.28 -40.97
CA ASN A 824 24.14 -117.94 -42.27
C ASN A 824 24.65 -116.99 -43.37
N GLU A 825 24.48 -115.68 -43.20
CA GLU A 825 24.94 -114.66 -44.15
C GLU A 825 26.35 -114.18 -43.80
N MET A 826 26.64 -113.95 -42.51
CA MET A 826 28.00 -113.63 -42.03
C MET A 826 29.05 -114.67 -42.44
N LYS A 827 28.64 -115.94 -42.58
CA LYS A 827 29.52 -117.03 -43.06
C LYS A 827 29.94 -116.87 -44.53
N LYS A 828 29.18 -116.15 -45.37
CA LYS A 828 29.47 -115.93 -46.79
C LYS A 828 30.36 -114.71 -47.06
N GLU A 829 30.43 -113.76 -46.14
CA GLU A 829 31.28 -112.56 -46.28
C GLU A 829 32.70 -112.78 -45.74
N LEU A 830 32.87 -113.69 -44.77
CA LEU A 830 34.20 -114.06 -44.26
C LEU A 830 35.11 -114.62 -45.36
N ASP A 831 34.56 -115.47 -46.23
CA ASP A 831 35.28 -116.09 -47.36
C ASP A 831 35.69 -115.07 -48.44
N LYS A 832 34.99 -113.92 -48.55
CA LYS A 832 35.34 -112.83 -49.47
C LYS A 832 36.42 -111.90 -48.90
N ALA A 833 36.36 -111.61 -47.60
CA ALA A 833 37.29 -110.70 -46.94
C ALA A 833 38.75 -111.17 -47.04
N GLN A 834 38.98 -112.49 -46.98
CA GLN A 834 40.33 -113.06 -47.09
C GLN A 834 40.97 -112.85 -48.48
N GLY A 835 40.18 -112.78 -49.56
CA GLY A 835 40.70 -112.56 -50.91
C GLY A 835 41.22 -111.14 -51.16
N LEU A 836 40.57 -110.13 -50.56
CA LEU A 836 40.96 -108.71 -50.73
C LEU A 836 42.20 -108.33 -49.91
N GLN A 837 42.49 -109.05 -48.82
CA GLN A 837 43.64 -108.80 -47.96
C GLN A 837 44.99 -109.06 -48.67
N MET A 838 45.04 -109.93 -49.68
CA MET A 838 46.26 -110.18 -50.46
C MET A 838 46.59 -109.06 -51.46
N GLN A 839 45.60 -108.48 -52.12
CA GLN A 839 45.81 -107.50 -53.19
C GLN A 839 46.30 -106.13 -52.70
N LEU A 840 46.13 -105.81 -51.40
CA LEU A 840 46.49 -104.51 -50.83
C LEU A 840 48.01 -104.33 -50.61
N ASN A 841 48.80 -105.41 -50.60
CA ASN A 841 50.22 -105.37 -50.25
C ASN A 841 51.19 -105.12 -51.42
N GLU A 842 50.75 -105.28 -52.67
CA GLU A 842 51.64 -105.14 -53.84
C GLU A 842 51.76 -103.70 -54.38
N PHE A 843 50.83 -102.81 -54.04
CA PHE A 843 50.74 -101.45 -54.63
C PHE A 843 51.47 -100.33 -53.86
N LYS A 844 52.50 -100.65 -53.07
CA LYS A 844 53.16 -99.70 -52.14
C LYS A 844 54.60 -99.28 -52.50
N GLN A 845 55.03 -99.38 -53.75
CA GLN A 845 56.35 -98.88 -54.20
C GLN A 845 56.36 -98.17 -55.57
N SER A 846 56.12 -96.86 -55.60
CA SER A 846 56.64 -95.91 -56.62
C SER A 846 56.47 -94.44 -56.14
N LYS A 847 57.11 -93.47 -56.81
CA LYS A 847 57.36 -92.09 -56.30
C LYS A 847 56.65 -90.97 -57.10
N LEU A 848 56.84 -89.73 -56.60
CA LEU A 848 56.43 -88.41 -57.11
C LEU A 848 54.95 -88.06 -56.77
N ILE A 849 54.60 -86.87 -56.27
CA ILE A 849 55.29 -85.54 -56.24
C ILE A 849 55.51 -85.05 -54.77
N THR A 850 56.42 -84.08 -54.56
CA THR A 850 56.90 -83.61 -53.22
C THR A 850 56.18 -82.37 -52.66
N HIS A 851 55.86 -82.37 -51.36
CA HIS A 851 55.14 -81.31 -50.63
C HIS A 851 55.94 -80.00 -50.49
N GLU A 852 57.25 -80.09 -50.23
CA GLU A 852 58.13 -78.96 -49.84
C GLU A 852 58.14 -77.79 -50.85
N LYS A 853 57.90 -78.07 -52.13
CA LYS A 853 57.87 -77.03 -53.19
C LYS A 853 56.62 -76.14 -53.16
N PHE A 854 55.59 -76.51 -52.41
CA PHE A 854 54.39 -75.69 -52.23
C PHE A 854 54.54 -74.71 -51.07
N GLU A 855 55.11 -75.17 -49.94
CA GLU A 855 55.32 -74.32 -48.75
C GLU A 855 56.36 -73.22 -49.01
N SER A 856 57.48 -73.54 -49.66
CA SER A 856 58.53 -72.56 -49.98
C SER A 856 58.02 -71.37 -50.83
N ALA A 857 57.05 -71.60 -51.72
CA ALA A 857 56.46 -70.54 -52.56
C ALA A 857 55.53 -69.60 -51.76
N CYS A 858 54.90 -70.11 -50.70
CA CYS A 858 54.02 -69.33 -49.83
C CYS A 858 54.81 -68.46 -48.83
N GLU A 859 55.95 -68.93 -48.33
CA GLU A 859 56.82 -68.13 -47.47
C GLU A 859 57.51 -66.98 -48.23
N GLU A 860 57.96 -67.22 -49.47
CA GLU A 860 58.68 -66.20 -50.25
C GLU A 860 57.77 -65.01 -50.61
N LEU A 861 56.49 -65.28 -50.90
CA LEU A 861 55.47 -64.26 -51.18
C LEU A 861 55.18 -63.35 -49.96
N ASN A 862 55.04 -63.94 -48.76
CA ASN A 862 54.87 -63.19 -47.51
C ASN A 862 56.08 -62.28 -47.21
N ASN A 863 57.29 -62.79 -47.45
CA ASN A 863 58.52 -62.05 -47.25
C ASN A 863 58.76 -60.95 -48.30
N ALA A 864 58.02 -60.92 -49.42
CA ALA A 864 58.03 -59.80 -50.36
C ALA A 864 57.16 -58.63 -49.84
N LEU A 865 55.91 -58.92 -49.46
CA LEU A 865 54.92 -57.92 -49.02
C LEU A 865 55.40 -57.08 -47.82
N LEU A 866 56.11 -57.71 -46.87
CA LEU A 866 56.64 -57.04 -45.68
C LEU A 866 57.72 -55.98 -46.01
N ARG A 867 58.52 -56.21 -47.06
CA ARG A 867 59.58 -55.27 -47.50
C ARG A 867 59.00 -54.01 -48.14
N GLU A 868 57.93 -54.16 -48.90
CA GLU A 868 57.28 -53.03 -49.58
C GLU A 868 56.61 -52.06 -48.59
N GLN A 869 55.98 -52.57 -47.52
CA GLN A 869 55.42 -51.73 -46.45
C GLN A 869 56.48 -50.92 -45.69
N GLN A 870 57.70 -51.46 -45.52
CA GLN A 870 58.79 -50.74 -44.85
C GLN A 870 59.36 -49.60 -45.71
N ALA A 871 59.49 -49.81 -47.03
CA ALA A 871 59.95 -48.77 -47.96
C ALA A 871 59.00 -47.54 -47.98
N GLN A 872 57.70 -47.79 -47.89
CA GLN A 872 56.68 -46.73 -47.96
C GLN A 872 56.71 -45.77 -46.76
N MET A 873 57.17 -46.21 -45.57
CA MET A 873 57.29 -45.33 -44.40
C MET A 873 58.48 -44.37 -44.51
N LEU A 874 59.66 -44.88 -44.92
CA LEU A 874 60.89 -44.08 -45.03
C LEU A 874 60.77 -42.91 -46.02
N LEU A 875 60.01 -43.08 -47.11
CA LEU A 875 59.78 -42.00 -48.08
C LEU A 875 58.94 -40.85 -47.50
N ASN A 876 57.94 -41.15 -46.68
CA ASN A 876 57.12 -40.12 -46.01
C ASN A 876 57.95 -39.34 -44.96
N GLU A 877 58.81 -40.04 -44.23
CA GLU A 877 59.65 -39.44 -43.19
C GLU A 877 60.70 -38.47 -43.76
N GLN A 878 61.31 -38.81 -44.91
CA GLN A 878 62.24 -37.92 -45.62
C GLN A 878 61.55 -36.69 -46.24
N ALA A 879 60.32 -36.84 -46.75
CA ALA A 879 59.55 -35.72 -47.30
C ALA A 879 59.23 -34.66 -46.22
N GLN A 880 58.95 -35.11 -44.99
CA GLN A 880 58.62 -34.22 -43.87
C GLN A 880 59.81 -33.37 -43.41
N GLN A 881 61.03 -33.94 -43.39
CA GLN A 881 62.24 -33.22 -42.96
C GLN A 881 62.64 -32.09 -43.94
N LEU A 882 62.39 -32.26 -45.24
CA LEU A 882 62.69 -31.24 -46.25
C LEU A 882 61.78 -29.99 -46.16
N GLN A 883 60.51 -30.15 -45.78
CA GLN A 883 59.59 -29.02 -45.60
C GLN A 883 60.00 -28.15 -44.39
N GLU A 884 60.33 -28.78 -43.26
CA GLU A 884 60.76 -28.08 -42.03
C GLU A 884 62.05 -27.26 -42.24
N LEU A 885 63.00 -27.76 -43.03
CA LEU A 885 64.27 -27.06 -43.25
C LEU A 885 64.08 -25.81 -44.13
N ASN A 886 63.20 -25.88 -45.13
CA ASN A 886 62.95 -24.77 -46.05
C ASN A 886 62.24 -23.60 -45.33
N TYR A 887 61.25 -23.91 -44.49
CA TYR A 887 60.51 -22.93 -43.67
C TYR A 887 61.42 -22.08 -42.77
N ARG A 888 62.47 -22.68 -42.19
CA ARG A 888 63.43 -21.96 -41.33
C ARG A 888 64.36 -21.01 -42.09
N LEU A 889 64.60 -21.26 -43.38
CA LEU A 889 65.55 -20.49 -44.18
C LEU A 889 64.90 -19.20 -44.72
N GLU A 890 63.63 -19.28 -45.15
CA GLU A 890 62.83 -18.09 -45.47
C GLU A 890 62.70 -17.16 -44.25
N LEU A 891 62.43 -17.73 -43.06
CA LEU A 891 62.25 -16.98 -41.81
C LEU A 891 63.43 -16.04 -41.48
N HIS A 892 64.67 -16.54 -41.57
CA HIS A 892 65.86 -15.72 -41.28
C HIS A 892 66.14 -14.66 -42.34
N SER A 893 65.76 -14.89 -43.61
CA SER A 893 65.99 -13.88 -44.66
C SER A 893 65.05 -12.67 -44.53
N SER A 894 63.86 -12.82 -43.95
CA SER A 894 63.00 -11.68 -43.59
C SER A 894 63.63 -10.82 -42.49
N GLU A 895 64.08 -11.45 -41.40
CA GLU A 895 64.50 -10.75 -40.18
C GLU A 895 65.63 -9.72 -40.37
N GLU A 896 66.47 -9.83 -41.40
CA GLU A 896 67.59 -8.89 -41.64
C GLU A 896 67.21 -7.71 -42.55
N ALA A 897 66.23 -7.89 -43.45
CA ALA A 897 65.59 -6.79 -44.16
C ALA A 897 64.80 -5.91 -43.16
N ASP A 898 64.01 -6.54 -42.29
CA ASP A 898 63.19 -5.88 -41.27
C ASP A 898 64.01 -4.96 -40.35
N LYS A 899 65.22 -5.40 -39.94
CA LYS A 899 66.12 -4.64 -39.05
C LYS A 899 66.65 -3.34 -39.68
N ASN A 900 66.84 -3.32 -41.00
CA ASN A 900 67.32 -2.13 -41.70
C ASN A 900 66.17 -1.18 -42.06
N GLN A 901 65.00 -1.73 -42.44
CA GLN A 901 63.78 -0.96 -42.63
C GLN A 901 63.35 -0.26 -41.33
N THR A 902 63.28 -0.97 -40.21
CA THR A 902 62.86 -0.42 -38.91
C THR A 902 63.74 0.72 -38.40
N LEU A 903 65.03 0.80 -38.77
CA LEU A 903 65.92 1.89 -38.35
C LEU A 903 65.69 3.18 -39.18
N GLY A 904 65.50 3.04 -40.50
CA GLY A 904 65.09 4.16 -41.37
C GLY A 904 63.68 4.67 -41.02
N GLU A 905 62.77 3.73 -40.74
CA GLU A 905 61.44 4.04 -40.21
C GLU A 905 61.53 4.74 -38.85
N ALA A 906 62.33 4.27 -37.89
CA ALA A 906 62.44 4.91 -36.57
C ALA A 906 62.80 6.40 -36.64
N VAL A 907 63.71 6.80 -37.54
CA VAL A 907 64.05 8.22 -37.74
C VAL A 907 62.89 9.00 -38.37
N LYS A 908 62.22 8.43 -39.38
CA LYS A 908 61.03 9.02 -40.00
C LYS A 908 59.90 9.17 -38.98
N SER A 909 59.57 8.10 -38.26
CA SER A 909 58.61 8.04 -37.17
C SER A 909 58.94 8.99 -36.02
N LEU A 910 60.20 9.31 -35.74
CA LEU A 910 60.56 10.30 -34.72
C LEU A 910 60.30 11.75 -35.22
N SER A 911 60.51 12.02 -36.51
CA SER A 911 60.12 13.30 -37.13
C SER A 911 58.60 13.45 -37.24
N GLU A 912 57.90 12.36 -37.59
CA GLU A 912 56.44 12.28 -37.65
C GLU A 912 55.86 12.40 -36.25
N ALA A 913 56.42 11.71 -35.23
CA ALA A 913 56.02 11.84 -33.83
C ALA A 913 56.21 13.27 -33.29
N LYS A 914 57.21 14.03 -33.75
CA LYS A 914 57.39 15.44 -33.35
C LYS A 914 56.33 16.36 -33.96
N MET A 915 55.96 16.15 -35.23
CA MET A 915 54.86 16.88 -35.88
C MET A 915 53.51 16.44 -35.33
N GLU A 916 53.36 15.15 -35.04
CA GLU A 916 52.18 14.57 -34.45
C GLU A 916 52.02 14.98 -32.99
N LEU A 917 53.09 15.17 -32.21
CA LEU A 917 53.01 15.76 -30.86
C LEU A 917 52.34 17.14 -30.89
N ARG A 918 52.62 17.96 -31.92
CA ARG A 918 51.96 19.26 -32.11
C ARG A 918 50.48 19.13 -32.53
N ARG A 919 50.15 18.15 -33.37
CA ARG A 919 48.73 17.85 -33.68
C ARG A 919 48.01 17.33 -32.45
N LYS A 920 48.58 16.35 -31.76
CA LYS A 920 48.12 15.80 -30.47
C LYS A 920 48.01 16.87 -29.39
N ASP A 921 48.82 17.92 -29.37
CA ASP A 921 48.67 19.05 -28.44
C ASP A 921 47.49 19.98 -28.80
N GLN A 922 47.27 20.27 -30.09
CA GLN A 922 46.07 20.98 -30.54
C GLN A 922 44.80 20.14 -30.33
N SER A 923 44.85 18.86 -30.68
CA SER A 923 43.82 17.87 -30.40
C SER A 923 43.66 17.61 -28.91
N LEU A 924 44.68 17.78 -28.06
CA LEU A 924 44.55 17.74 -26.60
C LEU A 924 43.78 18.95 -26.08
N ARG A 925 43.98 20.15 -26.65
CA ARG A 925 43.19 21.34 -26.27
C ARG A 925 41.73 21.20 -26.71
N GLN A 926 41.48 20.60 -27.88
CA GLN A 926 40.12 20.24 -28.31
C GLN A 926 39.52 19.12 -27.45
N LEU A 927 40.26 18.03 -27.24
CA LEU A 927 39.88 16.90 -26.40
C LEU A 927 39.68 17.30 -24.95
N ASN A 928 40.41 18.30 -24.42
CA ASN A 928 40.22 18.82 -23.06
C ASN A 928 38.97 19.69 -22.96
N ARG A 929 38.58 20.43 -24.02
CA ARG A 929 37.25 21.05 -24.10
C ARG A 929 36.16 19.98 -24.15
N HIS A 930 36.34 18.95 -24.98
CA HIS A 930 35.44 17.79 -25.00
C HIS A 930 35.46 17.01 -23.68
N LEU A 931 36.56 16.99 -22.93
CA LEU A 931 36.67 16.39 -21.61
C LEU A 931 35.88 17.21 -20.60
N THR A 932 36.06 18.53 -20.54
CA THR A 932 35.24 19.39 -19.67
C THR A 932 33.75 19.34 -20.02
N GLN A 933 33.41 19.17 -21.30
CA GLN A 933 32.03 18.92 -21.74
C GLN A 933 31.55 17.54 -21.27
N LEU A 934 32.34 16.48 -21.51
CA LEU A 934 32.07 15.13 -21.03
C LEU A 934 32.08 15.03 -19.50
N GLU A 935 32.71 15.93 -18.75
CA GLU A 935 32.68 16.00 -17.27
C GLU A 935 31.44 16.74 -16.76
N GLN A 936 30.89 17.68 -17.54
CA GLN A 936 29.58 18.27 -17.27
C GLN A 936 28.46 17.30 -17.64
N ASP A 937 28.56 16.66 -18.81
CA ASP A 937 27.59 15.67 -19.27
C ASP A 937 27.72 14.36 -18.50
N LYS A 938 28.91 13.98 -18.02
CA LYS A 938 29.09 12.91 -17.03
C LYS A 938 28.41 13.28 -15.72
N ARG A 939 28.58 14.49 -15.17
CA ARG A 939 27.90 14.87 -13.92
C ARG A 939 26.38 14.87 -14.07
N ARG A 940 25.86 15.42 -15.18
CA ARG A 940 24.44 15.30 -15.56
C ARG A 940 24.02 13.83 -15.71
N LEU A 941 24.88 12.98 -16.27
CA LEU A 941 24.59 11.56 -16.41
C LEU A 941 24.68 10.82 -15.07
N GLU A 942 25.54 11.21 -14.14
CA GLU A 942 25.62 10.70 -12.77
C GLU A 942 24.40 11.14 -11.94
N GLU A 943 23.91 12.37 -12.14
CA GLU A 943 22.63 12.87 -11.60
C GLU A 943 21.45 12.07 -12.19
N ASN A 944 21.34 11.98 -13.52
CA ASN A 944 20.31 11.17 -14.19
C ASN A 944 20.39 9.68 -13.84
N ILE A 945 21.59 9.12 -13.62
CA ILE A 945 21.78 7.74 -13.15
C ILE A 945 21.39 7.63 -11.68
N HIS A 946 21.65 8.63 -10.83
CA HIS A 946 21.20 8.61 -9.44
C HIS A 946 19.68 8.64 -9.35
N ASP A 947 19.01 9.47 -10.15
CA ASP A 947 17.55 9.54 -10.24
C ASP A 947 16.97 8.27 -10.86
N ALA A 948 17.57 7.74 -11.93
CA ALA A 948 17.18 6.47 -12.52
C ALA A 948 17.39 5.30 -11.55
N GLU A 949 18.50 5.25 -10.80
CA GLU A 949 18.71 4.27 -9.75
C GLU A 949 17.71 4.46 -8.59
N SER A 950 17.37 5.69 -8.23
CA SER A 950 16.36 5.96 -7.20
C SER A 950 14.99 5.43 -7.65
N ALA A 951 14.59 5.74 -8.88
CA ALA A 951 13.38 5.22 -9.52
C ALA A 951 13.40 3.68 -9.66
N LEU A 952 14.54 3.09 -10.04
CA LEU A 952 14.71 1.64 -10.14
C LEU A 952 14.70 0.95 -8.76
N ARG A 953 15.29 1.56 -7.73
CA ARG A 953 15.22 1.07 -6.34
C ARG A 953 13.80 1.15 -5.79
N MET A 954 13.02 2.17 -6.14
CA MET A 954 11.59 2.25 -5.81
C MET A 954 10.77 1.21 -6.60
N ALA A 955 10.94 1.12 -7.92
CA ALA A 955 10.27 0.12 -8.75
C ALA A 955 10.62 -1.33 -8.34
N ALA A 956 11.84 -1.58 -7.86
CA ALA A 956 12.26 -2.86 -7.31
C ALA A 956 11.54 -3.19 -5.99
N LYS A 957 11.41 -2.21 -5.07
CA LYS A 957 10.59 -2.36 -3.86
C LYS A 957 9.12 -2.60 -4.19
N ASP A 958 8.55 -1.87 -5.15
CA ASP A 958 7.15 -2.03 -5.56
C ASP A 958 6.91 -3.41 -6.17
N LYS A 959 7.83 -3.90 -7.02
CA LYS A 959 7.84 -5.28 -7.51
C LYS A 959 7.94 -6.31 -6.38
N GLU A 960 8.77 -6.04 -5.36
CA GLU A 960 8.88 -6.92 -4.19
C GLU A 960 7.60 -6.93 -3.34
N TYR A 961 6.98 -5.77 -3.11
CA TYR A 961 5.67 -5.67 -2.45
C TYR A 961 4.59 -6.43 -3.22
N VAL A 962 4.55 -6.29 -4.55
CA VAL A 962 3.64 -7.06 -5.42
C VAL A 962 3.93 -8.56 -5.32
N ALA A 963 5.19 -8.99 -5.43
CA ALA A 963 5.58 -10.40 -5.31
C ALA A 963 5.21 -10.99 -3.93
N ASN A 964 5.42 -10.24 -2.85
CA ASN A 964 5.09 -10.63 -1.48
C ASN A 964 3.57 -10.68 -1.24
N HIS A 965 2.80 -9.74 -1.80
CA HIS A 965 1.34 -9.81 -1.80
C HIS A 965 0.84 -11.02 -2.59
N MET A 966 1.35 -11.24 -3.81
CA MET A 966 0.98 -12.37 -4.66
C MET A 966 1.26 -13.72 -3.99
N ARG A 967 2.44 -13.87 -3.37
CA ARG A 967 2.80 -15.07 -2.59
C ARG A 967 1.94 -15.22 -1.34
N THR A 968 1.42 -14.14 -0.76
CA THR A 968 0.47 -14.20 0.36
C THR A 968 -0.89 -14.72 -0.10
N VAL A 969 -1.40 -14.26 -1.25
CA VAL A 969 -2.62 -14.78 -1.89
C VAL A 969 -2.45 -16.23 -2.31
N GLU A 970 -1.32 -16.61 -2.91
CA GLU A 970 -0.95 -17.99 -3.24
C GLU A 970 -1.00 -18.90 -2.01
N ASN A 971 -0.43 -18.46 -0.88
CA ASN A 971 -0.48 -19.18 0.40
C ASN A 971 -1.90 -19.30 0.98
N MET A 972 -2.80 -18.36 0.69
CA MET A 972 -4.22 -18.47 1.07
C MET A 972 -4.97 -19.45 0.15
N LEU A 973 -4.72 -19.42 -1.15
CA LEU A 973 -5.26 -20.38 -2.12
C LEU A 973 -4.78 -21.80 -1.81
N HIS A 974 -3.50 -21.99 -1.45
CA HIS A 974 -2.98 -23.26 -0.93
C HIS A 974 -3.78 -23.75 0.29
N LYS A 975 -4.01 -22.91 1.30
CA LYS A 975 -4.81 -23.27 2.48
C LYS A 975 -6.25 -23.65 2.12
N VAL A 976 -6.87 -22.98 1.16
CA VAL A 976 -8.21 -23.32 0.65
C VAL A 976 -8.19 -24.65 -0.11
N ARG A 977 -7.24 -24.85 -1.03
CA ARG A 977 -7.03 -26.12 -1.75
C ARG A 977 -6.88 -27.28 -0.78
N ASP A 978 -6.06 -27.09 0.26
CA ASP A 978 -5.73 -28.14 1.22
C ASP A 978 -6.91 -28.41 2.17
N GLN A 979 -7.71 -27.40 2.55
CA GLN A 979 -8.98 -27.58 3.26
C GLN A 979 -10.00 -28.38 2.43
N ILE A 980 -10.18 -28.04 1.15
CA ILE A 980 -11.09 -28.78 0.26
C ILE A 980 -10.56 -30.21 0.03
N SER A 981 -9.24 -30.39 -0.13
CA SER A 981 -8.60 -31.70 -0.28
C SER A 981 -8.77 -32.57 0.98
N LEU A 982 -8.61 -31.99 2.17
CA LEU A 982 -8.87 -32.67 3.44
C LEU A 982 -10.34 -33.11 3.55
N SER A 983 -11.29 -32.28 3.09
CA SER A 983 -12.71 -32.65 3.03
C SER A 983 -12.98 -33.83 2.08
N ARG A 984 -12.21 -33.97 1.00
CA ARG A 984 -12.31 -35.07 0.04
C ARG A 984 -11.86 -36.41 0.63
N THR A 985 -10.91 -36.42 1.57
CA THR A 985 -10.39 -37.65 2.21
C THR A 985 -11.45 -38.47 2.95
N ALA A 986 -12.59 -37.88 3.30
CA ALA A 986 -13.70 -38.57 3.97
C ALA A 986 -14.69 -39.23 2.99
N ALA A 987 -14.65 -38.89 1.70
CA ALA A 987 -15.72 -39.17 0.74
C ALA A 987 -15.30 -40.12 -0.40
N SER A 988 -15.10 -41.39 -0.04
CA SER A 988 -14.97 -42.55 -0.95
C SER A 988 -13.72 -42.67 -1.83
N ARG A 989 -13.34 -43.93 -2.05
CA ARG A 989 -12.28 -44.40 -2.94
C ARG A 989 -12.94 -44.96 -4.20
N ASN A 990 -12.95 -44.20 -5.30
CA ASN A 990 -13.13 -44.68 -6.67
C ASN A 990 -12.81 -43.56 -7.68
N ASP A 991 -12.28 -43.94 -8.84
CA ASP A 991 -11.83 -43.01 -9.89
C ASP A 991 -12.97 -42.46 -10.74
N PHE A 992 -12.93 -41.16 -11.03
CA PHE A 992 -13.46 -40.59 -12.29
C PHE A 992 -12.75 -39.27 -12.62
N THR A 993 -11.77 -39.33 -13.54
CA THR A 993 -11.11 -38.15 -14.11
C THR A 993 -11.99 -37.51 -15.19
N LEU A 994 -12.90 -36.63 -14.80
CA LEU A 994 -13.60 -35.75 -15.74
C LEU A 994 -12.67 -34.63 -16.19
N GLN A 995 -12.20 -34.70 -17.44
CA GLN A 995 -11.52 -33.58 -18.10
C GLN A 995 -12.57 -32.55 -18.53
N LEU A 996 -12.72 -31.45 -17.78
CA LEU A 996 -13.21 -30.19 -18.34
C LEU A 996 -12.06 -29.47 -19.07
N PRO A 997 -12.34 -28.46 -19.92
CA PRO A 997 -11.37 -27.91 -20.86
C PRO A 997 -10.03 -27.51 -20.23
N ARG A 998 -8.95 -28.17 -20.66
CA ARG A 998 -7.58 -27.70 -20.45
C ARG A 998 -7.39 -26.42 -21.27
N LEU A 999 -7.63 -25.26 -20.67
CA LEU A 999 -7.03 -24.01 -21.15
C LEU A 999 -5.51 -24.25 -21.21
N HIS A 1000 -4.92 -24.17 -22.40
CA HIS A 1000 -3.58 -24.67 -22.64
C HIS A 1000 -2.55 -23.81 -21.89
N LEU A 1001 -1.89 -24.41 -20.89
CA LEU A 1001 -0.90 -23.73 -20.04
C LEU A 1001 0.47 -23.55 -20.72
N GLU A 1002 0.59 -23.98 -21.98
CA GLU A 1002 1.84 -24.06 -22.74
C GLU A 1002 2.43 -22.67 -23.03
N THR A 1003 1.60 -21.63 -23.13
CA THR A 1003 2.03 -20.22 -23.27
C THR A 1003 2.84 -19.71 -22.07
N PHE A 1004 2.74 -20.35 -20.90
CA PHE A 1004 3.53 -19.99 -19.70
C PHE A 1004 4.64 -20.99 -19.39
N ALA A 1005 4.54 -22.24 -19.88
CA ALA A 1005 5.48 -23.30 -19.53
C ALA A 1005 6.89 -23.11 -20.13
N MET A 1006 7.02 -22.41 -21.26
CA MET A 1006 8.27 -22.38 -22.04
C MET A 1006 9.19 -21.17 -21.76
N GLU A 1007 8.75 -20.15 -21.01
CA GLU A 1007 9.56 -18.97 -20.63
C GLU A 1007 9.77 -18.81 -19.10
N GLY A 1008 9.63 -19.91 -18.34
CA GLY A 1008 9.75 -19.94 -16.87
C GLY A 1008 11.12 -19.58 -16.25
N LEU A 1009 12.01 -18.92 -17.00
CA LEU A 1009 13.32 -18.41 -16.56
C LEU A 1009 13.60 -16.95 -16.98
N LYS A 1010 12.65 -16.25 -17.63
CA LYS A 1010 12.83 -14.85 -18.07
C LYS A 1010 12.00 -13.81 -17.30
N GLY A 1011 11.06 -14.23 -16.47
CA GLY A 1011 10.24 -13.33 -15.66
C GLY A 1011 10.93 -12.89 -14.36
N GLY A 1012 10.68 -11.64 -13.94
CA GLY A 1012 11.07 -11.17 -12.60
C GLY A 1012 10.33 -11.92 -11.47
N PRO A 1013 10.78 -11.78 -10.20
CA PRO A 1013 10.17 -12.47 -9.06
C PRO A 1013 8.67 -12.18 -8.88
N GLU A 1014 8.21 -11.01 -9.33
CA GLU A 1014 6.80 -10.63 -9.40
C GLU A 1014 6.00 -11.45 -10.43
N VAL A 1015 6.60 -11.77 -11.58
CA VAL A 1015 5.98 -12.60 -12.63
C VAL A 1015 5.92 -14.06 -12.17
N VAL A 1016 6.98 -14.56 -11.52
CA VAL A 1016 7.01 -15.92 -10.96
C VAL A 1016 5.96 -16.08 -9.86
N ALA A 1017 5.82 -15.10 -8.95
CA ALA A 1017 4.79 -15.11 -7.92
C ALA A 1017 3.36 -15.02 -8.53
N CYS A 1018 3.18 -14.26 -9.62
CA CYS A 1018 1.91 -14.20 -10.34
C CYS A 1018 1.54 -15.55 -10.96
N GLN A 1019 2.47 -16.20 -11.67
CA GLN A 1019 2.26 -17.53 -12.26
C GLN A 1019 1.95 -18.60 -11.20
N ALA A 1020 2.66 -18.58 -10.06
CA ALA A 1020 2.44 -19.50 -8.96
C ALA A 1020 1.05 -19.32 -8.30
N MET A 1021 0.61 -18.06 -8.13
CA MET A 1021 -0.74 -17.74 -7.67
C MET A 1021 -1.82 -18.18 -8.68
N ILE A 1022 -1.66 -17.89 -9.97
CA ILE A 1022 -2.61 -18.28 -11.02
C ILE A 1022 -2.75 -19.81 -11.09
N LYS A 1023 -1.63 -20.54 -11.02
CA LYS A 1023 -1.64 -22.00 -10.96
C LYS A 1023 -2.41 -22.50 -9.72
N SER A 1024 -2.12 -21.94 -8.54
CA SER A 1024 -2.82 -22.27 -7.30
C SER A 1024 -4.32 -21.97 -7.35
N PHE A 1025 -4.71 -20.88 -8.02
CA PHE A 1025 -6.12 -20.53 -8.26
C PHE A 1025 -6.79 -21.55 -9.18
N MET A 1026 -6.15 -21.95 -10.28
CA MET A 1026 -6.67 -22.97 -11.20
C MET A 1026 -6.81 -24.34 -10.52
N ASP A 1027 -5.86 -24.73 -9.66
CA ASP A 1027 -5.94 -25.95 -8.85
C ASP A 1027 -7.15 -25.91 -7.90
N VAL A 1028 -7.36 -24.79 -7.19
CA VAL A 1028 -8.55 -24.58 -6.33
C VAL A 1028 -9.83 -24.63 -7.14
N TYR A 1029 -9.88 -23.96 -8.29
CA TYR A 1029 -11.05 -23.88 -9.16
C TYR A 1029 -11.46 -25.27 -9.67
N GLN A 1030 -10.52 -26.04 -10.23
CA GLN A 1030 -10.79 -27.42 -10.69
C GLN A 1030 -11.23 -28.33 -9.54
N LEU A 1031 -10.64 -28.18 -8.34
CA LEU A 1031 -11.02 -28.94 -7.16
C LEU A 1031 -12.43 -28.58 -6.65
N ALA A 1032 -12.82 -27.30 -6.73
CA ALA A 1032 -14.17 -26.85 -6.41
C ALA A 1032 -15.21 -27.34 -7.43
N SER A 1033 -14.96 -27.18 -8.74
CA SER A 1033 -15.84 -27.67 -9.81
C SER A 1033 -16.03 -29.18 -9.74
N THR A 1034 -14.98 -29.96 -9.45
CA THR A 1034 -15.11 -31.40 -9.26
C THR A 1034 -15.89 -31.77 -7.99
N ARG A 1035 -15.76 -31.02 -6.88
CA ARG A 1035 -16.60 -31.25 -5.69
C ARG A 1035 -18.08 -30.96 -5.97
N ILE A 1036 -18.40 -29.87 -6.67
CA ILE A 1036 -19.79 -29.56 -7.08
C ILE A 1036 -20.37 -30.72 -7.91
N ALA A 1037 -19.66 -31.18 -8.94
CA ALA A 1037 -20.09 -32.30 -9.77
C ALA A 1037 -20.24 -33.64 -9.01
N THR A 1038 -19.49 -33.85 -7.90
CA THR A 1038 -19.75 -35.00 -7.00
C THR A 1038 -20.99 -34.81 -6.14
N LEU A 1039 -21.23 -33.60 -5.60
CA LEU A 1039 -22.42 -33.29 -4.79
C LEU A 1039 -23.70 -33.39 -5.62
N GLU A 1040 -23.69 -32.98 -6.89
CA GLU A 1040 -24.81 -33.13 -7.82
C GLU A 1040 -25.13 -34.61 -8.10
N LYS A 1041 -24.10 -35.47 -8.19
CA LYS A 1041 -24.24 -36.93 -8.31
C LYS A 1041 -24.75 -37.57 -7.01
N GLU A 1042 -24.25 -37.13 -5.85
CA GLU A 1042 -24.77 -37.53 -4.53
C GLU A 1042 -26.26 -37.15 -4.40
N MET A 1043 -26.64 -35.92 -4.74
CA MET A 1043 -28.03 -35.43 -4.69
C MET A 1043 -28.96 -36.16 -5.67
N THR A 1044 -28.51 -36.46 -6.90
CA THR A 1044 -29.32 -37.23 -7.86
C THR A 1044 -29.47 -38.68 -7.42
N SER A 1045 -28.42 -39.30 -6.86
CA SER A 1045 -28.50 -40.63 -6.24
C SER A 1045 -29.44 -40.66 -5.04
N HIS A 1046 -29.42 -39.64 -4.17
CA HIS A 1046 -30.36 -39.55 -3.05
C HIS A 1046 -31.81 -39.32 -3.51
N ARG A 1047 -32.05 -38.49 -4.53
CA ARG A 1047 -33.38 -38.34 -5.15
C ARG A 1047 -33.88 -39.66 -5.73
N SER A 1048 -33.03 -40.42 -6.40
CA SER A 1048 -33.34 -41.76 -6.91
C SER A 1048 -33.68 -42.72 -5.76
N HIS A 1049 -32.85 -42.79 -4.71
CA HIS A 1049 -33.09 -43.68 -3.58
C HIS A 1049 -34.36 -43.31 -2.79
N ILE A 1050 -34.68 -42.01 -2.66
CA ILE A 1050 -35.94 -41.53 -2.08
C ILE A 1050 -37.14 -41.92 -2.96
N ALA A 1051 -37.01 -41.88 -4.29
CA ALA A 1051 -38.05 -42.37 -5.20
C ALA A 1051 -38.24 -43.90 -5.06
N THR A 1052 -37.17 -44.67 -4.94
CA THR A 1052 -37.22 -46.11 -4.65
C THR A 1052 -37.89 -46.38 -3.30
N LEU A 1053 -37.50 -45.66 -2.23
CA LEU A 1053 -38.11 -45.80 -0.90
C LEU A 1053 -39.59 -45.40 -0.88
N LYS A 1054 -39.99 -44.39 -1.67
CA LYS A 1054 -41.42 -44.05 -1.86
C LYS A 1054 -42.17 -45.15 -2.62
N SER A 1055 -41.55 -45.78 -3.62
CA SER A 1055 -42.10 -46.94 -4.33
C SER A 1055 -42.24 -48.16 -3.43
N GLU A 1056 -41.21 -48.46 -2.63
CA GLU A 1056 -41.22 -49.57 -1.67
C GLU A 1056 -42.22 -49.33 -0.53
N LEU A 1057 -42.31 -48.11 0.02
CA LEU A 1057 -43.33 -47.73 0.99
C LEU A 1057 -44.74 -47.84 0.41
N HIS A 1058 -44.97 -47.36 -0.82
CA HIS A 1058 -46.26 -47.52 -1.48
C HIS A 1058 -46.61 -49.00 -1.69
N THR A 1059 -45.64 -49.83 -2.07
CA THR A 1059 -45.79 -51.28 -2.21
C THR A 1059 -46.02 -51.97 -0.86
N ALA A 1060 -45.41 -51.48 0.22
CA ALA A 1060 -45.61 -51.98 1.58
C ALA A 1060 -47.02 -51.63 2.09
N CYS A 1061 -47.48 -50.39 1.91
CA CYS A 1061 -48.84 -49.99 2.25
C CYS A 1061 -49.88 -50.76 1.43
N LEU A 1062 -49.61 -51.12 0.17
CA LEU A 1062 -50.49 -52.00 -0.60
C LEU A 1062 -50.59 -53.39 0.04
N ARG A 1063 -49.46 -54.02 0.40
CA ARG A 1063 -49.45 -55.33 1.10
C ARG A 1063 -50.04 -55.29 2.51
N GLU A 1064 -49.92 -54.17 3.21
CA GLU A 1064 -50.48 -53.99 4.55
C GLU A 1064 -52.01 -53.89 4.49
N ASN A 1065 -52.55 -53.20 3.47
CA ASN A 1065 -54.00 -53.17 3.18
C ASN A 1065 -54.56 -54.54 2.74
N GLU A 1066 -53.75 -55.46 2.20
CA GLU A 1066 -54.15 -56.85 1.92
C GLU A 1066 -54.22 -57.73 3.19
N SER A 1067 -53.77 -57.24 4.36
CA SER A 1067 -53.51 -58.08 5.54
C SER A 1067 -54.45 -57.91 6.73
N LEU A 1068 -55.40 -56.96 6.70
CA LEU A 1068 -56.33 -56.69 7.80
C LEU A 1068 -57.77 -56.46 7.29
N PRO A 1069 -58.76 -57.27 7.72
CA PRO A 1069 -60.17 -57.04 7.38
C PRO A 1069 -60.75 -55.82 8.11
N SER A 1070 -61.73 -55.17 7.47
CA SER A 1070 -62.26 -53.85 7.80
C SER A 1070 -62.81 -53.69 9.22
N VAL A 1071 -62.27 -52.72 9.98
CA VAL A 1071 -62.92 -52.14 11.18
C VAL A 1071 -62.71 -50.62 11.21
N SER A 1072 -63.76 -49.88 10.87
CA SER A 1072 -63.94 -48.45 11.21
C SER A 1072 -63.98 -48.28 12.75
N PRO A 1073 -63.59 -47.13 13.37
CA PRO A 1073 -64.09 -45.81 12.95
C PRO A 1073 -63.27 -44.54 13.33
N THR A 1074 -63.90 -43.39 13.06
CA THR A 1074 -63.76 -42.08 13.75
C THR A 1074 -62.47 -41.27 13.60
N VAL A 1075 -62.60 -40.22 12.78
CA VAL A 1075 -61.78 -38.99 12.70
C VAL A 1075 -61.36 -38.42 14.06
N TYR A 1076 -60.09 -37.98 14.15
CA TYR A 1076 -59.74 -36.75 14.89
C TYR A 1076 -58.74 -35.90 14.09
N PHE A 1077 -58.93 -34.59 14.12
CA PHE A 1077 -58.03 -33.60 13.50
C PHE A 1077 -56.76 -33.41 14.34
N LEU A 1078 -55.59 -33.24 13.68
CA LEU A 1078 -54.73 -32.05 13.82
C LEU A 1078 -53.44 -32.14 12.97
N LEU A 1079 -53.19 -31.08 12.19
CA LEU A 1079 -51.93 -30.71 11.49
C LEU A 1079 -51.27 -31.79 10.61
#